data_AF-A0A3S4DAE9-F1
#
_entry.id   AF-A0A3S4DAE9-F1
#
_cell.length_a   1.000
_cell.length_b   1.000
_cell.length_c   1.000
_cell.angle_alpha   90.00
_cell.angle_beta   90.00
_cell.angle_gamma   90.00
#
_symmetry.space_group_name_H-M   'P 1'
#
loop_
_entity.id
_entity.type
_entity.pdbx_description
1 polymer ?
#
loop_
_entity_poly.entity_id
_entity_poly.type
_entity_poly.pdbx_seq_one_letter_code
_entity_poly.pdbx_strand_id
1 'polypeptide(L)'
;MLGKTSVLFWALLDSAIAASNHAPTAVLGSGLVIGTTTVLPSSTATVNKFLSIPYAVTPPKRFLPPEPLVRYDGPVNATQPPPLCIQQNYAHETPAQVAAESEDCLYLNVYAPARPSCKGGRAVMFWIHGGDLTSGTSSAFDGTSFAANQDVVVVTINYRVNVFGFSNAPNLPLESRNVGFLDQRMALAWVQRNIAAFGGDPRKVTIFGESSGASSIDRLLTTMRDDPLPFRAAILQSGQATVSPFPNDGGPTAWKELVSALNCTSSSSGADAAAGEREEFACVQNADAFAIRAILNSAALDFGPVNDNVTQRATPFPDARHAARVPLLIGSNGQEGMNLGPSYGITNFSSVTEPVLDQFLTVITGSEAVAAEVRPLIGEIQAAYPWYNLFEAGAQLYTEVVYQCPAKIVAEASVRDSIPTWRYYYNATIPNLQPEGYPTLGAFHGADLDMVWGTYPAANATEQEIALSAFLQTAWATFAKDPAVCAAAAANYPPIPADLTTPVHQRLAISGPNAVTVGWNTYQQLSQPCVQYGTSPDDLSSQACSTSSVTYPSSRTWSNAVTITGLKPATTYYYKIVSTNSTVDHFMSSRVAGDKTPFTISVVIDMGVYGADGYTIENNPAKRDTIPSIDPSLNHTTIGRLAQTVDDYEFVVHPGDLAYADDWIEKAHNWLDGRNAYQAILETFYNQLAPISARKPYMASPGNHEADCEEVAFAATLCPDGQKNFTDFINRFGRTMPTAFTSTSASDAARANANRARQLANPPFWYSFEYGMVHFVMIDTETDFADAPDAPGGSAGLGSGPFGTYANQQLDFLAADLASVDRTVTPWLVVGGHRPWYTTGGSGCAPCQAAFEPLLYKYGVDLAIFGHVHNSQRFAPVVNNTADPAGMTNPKAPMYIVAGGAGNIEGLSSVGANVSYNRFAYADDFSYATVSFLDTQRMRVDFIRSDDGALLDSSILFKEHDEQFVVQ
;
A
#
# COMPACT_ATOMS: atom_id res chain seq x y z
N MET A 1 41.52 -35.57 52.67
CA MET A 1 42.22 -34.28 52.76
C MET A 1 41.78 -33.44 51.58
N LEU A 2 41.48 -32.16 51.87
CA LEU A 2 41.00 -31.06 51.04
C LEU A 2 41.64 -31.01 49.63
N GLY A 3 41.01 -30.56 48.55
CA GLY A 3 39.87 -29.65 48.42
C GLY A 3 40.22 -28.59 47.37
N LYS A 4 39.64 -28.68 46.18
CA LYS A 4 39.58 -27.64 45.15
C LYS A 4 38.21 -27.76 44.47
N THR A 5 37.42 -26.70 44.48
CA THR A 5 36.47 -26.39 43.41
C THR A 5 35.98 -24.94 43.52
N SER A 6 36.04 -24.25 42.39
CA SER A 6 35.48 -22.93 42.12
C SER A 6 34.07 -23.06 41.53
N VAL A 7 33.40 -21.91 41.47
CA VAL A 7 32.26 -21.51 40.60
C VAL A 7 30.87 -21.59 41.25
N LEU A 8 30.10 -20.52 40.99
CA LEU A 8 28.72 -20.17 41.35
C LEU A 8 28.51 -19.52 42.72
N PHE A 9 28.40 -18.19 42.74
CA PHE A 9 27.40 -17.46 43.54
C PHE A 9 27.39 -15.97 43.12
N TRP A 10 26.57 -15.63 42.11
CA TRP A 10 26.06 -14.27 41.89
C TRP A 10 24.67 -14.38 41.26
N ALA A 11 23.68 -14.54 42.11
CA ALA A 11 22.28 -14.21 41.86
C ALA A 11 21.67 -13.92 43.24
N LEU A 12 20.80 -12.90 43.30
CA LEU A 12 20.04 -12.43 44.47
C LEU A 12 20.65 -11.25 45.23
N LEU A 13 20.57 -10.07 44.62
CA LEU A 13 20.21 -8.83 45.29
C LEU A 13 19.63 -7.85 44.25
N ASP A 14 18.57 -8.29 43.56
CA ASP A 14 17.65 -7.43 42.82
C ASP A 14 16.30 -7.50 43.52
N SER A 15 16.11 -6.63 44.50
CA SER A 15 14.79 -6.23 45.02
C SER A 15 15.00 -5.06 46.00
N ALA A 16 14.39 -3.93 45.64
CA ALA A 16 14.28 -2.69 46.43
C ALA A 16 15.50 -1.75 46.45
N ILE A 17 15.78 -1.13 45.30
CA ILE A 17 16.21 0.28 45.28
C ILE A 17 15.08 1.07 44.64
N ALA A 18 14.61 2.08 45.36
CA ALA A 18 13.58 3.01 44.92
C ALA A 18 13.87 3.54 43.51
N ALA A 19 12.85 3.56 42.65
CA ALA A 19 12.85 4.27 41.38
C ALA A 19 13.13 5.76 41.64
N SER A 20 14.41 6.12 41.64
CA SER A 20 14.83 7.49 41.48
C SER A 20 14.68 7.81 40.00
N ASN A 21 13.86 8.81 39.68
CA ASN A 21 13.73 9.45 38.37
C ASN A 21 15.11 9.89 37.86
N HIS A 22 15.90 8.99 37.31
CA HIS A 22 17.14 9.35 36.63
C HIS A 22 16.75 9.87 35.25
N ALA A 23 17.00 11.16 35.03
CA ALA A 23 16.87 11.79 33.72
C ALA A 23 17.66 10.99 32.67
N PRO A 24 17.16 10.82 31.43
CA PRO A 24 17.88 10.10 30.39
C PRO A 24 19.22 10.78 30.13
N THR A 25 20.28 9.98 30.00
CA THR A 25 21.63 10.51 29.76
C THR A 25 22.28 9.83 28.56
N ALA A 26 23.09 10.58 27.83
CA ALA A 26 23.92 10.10 26.72
C ALA A 26 25.38 10.47 26.96
N VAL A 27 26.29 9.51 26.83
CA VAL A 27 27.74 9.72 27.00
C VAL A 27 28.39 9.88 25.64
N LEU A 28 28.87 11.08 25.35
CA LEU A 28 29.57 11.42 24.11
C LEU A 28 31.07 11.49 24.32
N GLY A 29 31.85 11.47 23.23
CA GLY A 29 33.30 11.73 23.32
C GLY A 29 33.61 13.10 23.94
N SER A 30 32.74 14.09 23.71
CA SER A 30 32.86 15.45 24.25
C SER A 30 32.37 15.60 25.70
N GLY A 31 31.59 14.65 26.24
CA GLY A 31 31.07 14.72 27.61
C GLY A 31 29.66 14.14 27.77
N LEU A 32 29.08 14.34 28.96
CA LEU A 32 27.75 13.83 29.32
C LEU A 32 26.65 14.81 28.90
N VAL A 33 25.55 14.31 28.33
CA VAL A 33 24.35 15.08 28.00
C VAL A 33 23.17 14.51 28.78
N ILE A 34 22.37 15.37 29.40
CA ILE A 34 21.21 15.03 30.24
C ILE A 34 19.94 15.57 29.57
N GLY A 35 18.96 14.71 29.33
CA GLY A 35 17.71 15.04 28.65
C GLY A 35 16.47 14.92 29.52
N THR A 36 15.30 14.89 28.89
CA THR A 36 14.01 14.59 29.51
C THR A 36 13.33 13.40 28.83
N THR A 37 12.34 12.82 29.48
CA THR A 37 11.55 11.71 28.93
C THR A 37 10.09 12.15 28.81
N THR A 38 9.44 11.79 27.70
CA THR A 38 8.02 12.10 27.46
C THR A 38 7.28 10.90 26.87
N VAL A 39 5.95 10.92 26.98
CA VAL A 39 5.04 9.93 26.39
C VAL A 39 3.92 10.70 25.71
N LEU A 40 3.57 10.32 24.48
CA LEU A 40 2.48 10.93 23.75
C LEU A 40 1.17 10.16 24.00
N PRO A 41 0.01 10.82 24.08
CA PRO A 41 -1.27 10.12 24.16
C PRO A 41 -1.52 9.16 22.99
N SER A 42 -0.96 9.46 21.81
CA SER A 42 -1.06 8.66 20.59
C SER A 42 -0.16 7.43 20.56
N SER A 43 0.71 7.21 21.55
CA SER A 43 1.66 6.11 21.56
C SER A 43 1.98 5.62 22.97
N THR A 44 2.09 4.30 23.13
CA THR A 44 2.61 3.71 24.38
C THR A 44 4.14 3.78 24.46
N ALA A 45 4.82 4.18 23.37
CA ALA A 45 6.26 4.33 23.34
C ALA A 45 6.71 5.59 24.10
N THR A 46 7.76 5.43 24.89
CA THR A 46 8.41 6.53 25.60
C THR A 46 9.55 7.11 24.75
N VAL A 47 9.69 8.43 24.72
CA VAL A 47 10.71 9.16 23.95
C VAL A 47 11.63 9.93 24.89
N ASN A 48 12.94 9.80 24.70
CA ASN A 48 13.95 10.64 25.31
C ASN A 48 14.22 11.86 24.41
N LYS A 49 14.13 13.05 24.99
CA LYS A 49 14.39 14.36 24.37
C LYS A 49 15.68 14.93 24.91
N PHE A 50 16.57 15.34 24.02
CA PHE A 50 17.76 16.10 24.37
C PHE A 50 17.75 17.39 23.55
N LEU A 51 17.37 18.49 24.18
CA LEU A 51 17.14 19.78 23.53
C LEU A 51 18.30 20.73 23.86
N SER A 52 18.85 21.43 22.87
CA SER A 52 20.02 22.33 23.03
C SER A 52 21.36 21.66 23.28
N ILE A 53 21.75 20.68 22.46
CA ILE A 53 23.11 20.14 22.50
C ILE A 53 24.04 21.01 21.62
N PRO A 54 25.13 21.59 22.16
CA PRO A 54 26.06 22.36 21.34
C PRO A 54 26.85 21.41 20.44
N TYR A 55 26.84 21.68 19.12
CA TYR A 55 27.56 20.89 18.12
C TYR A 55 28.85 21.57 17.62
N ALA A 56 29.03 22.85 17.94
CA ALA A 56 30.19 23.68 17.64
C ALA A 56 30.57 24.53 18.87
N VAL A 57 31.73 25.21 18.81
CA VAL A 57 32.09 26.22 19.80
C VAL A 57 31.01 27.30 19.81
N THR A 58 30.47 27.60 21.00
CA THR A 58 29.35 28.50 21.17
C THR A 58 29.61 29.49 22.31
N PRO A 59 29.41 30.81 22.11
CA PRO A 59 28.97 31.46 20.87
C PRO A 59 30.01 31.36 19.73
N PRO A 60 29.57 31.26 18.46
CA PRO A 60 30.45 31.25 17.31
C PRO A 60 31.11 32.62 17.11
N LYS A 61 32.26 32.63 16.45
CA LYS A 61 32.86 33.89 15.97
C LYS A 61 32.04 34.42 14.81
N ARG A 62 31.48 35.63 14.96
CA ARG A 62 30.63 36.28 13.96
C ARG A 62 31.29 36.29 12.58
N PHE A 63 30.52 35.89 11.57
CA PHE A 63 30.91 35.78 10.15
C PHE A 63 32.02 34.76 9.82
N LEU A 64 32.58 34.06 10.80
CA LEU A 64 33.64 33.07 10.56
C LEU A 64 33.07 31.64 10.59
N PRO A 65 33.72 30.69 9.89
CA PRO A 65 33.35 29.27 9.94
C PRO A 65 33.21 28.72 11.37
N PRO A 66 32.29 27.78 11.62
CA PRO A 66 32.11 27.19 12.94
C PRO A 66 33.35 26.39 13.37
N GLU A 67 33.75 26.53 14.63
CA GLU A 67 34.88 25.79 15.21
C GLU A 67 34.39 24.49 15.87
N PRO A 68 35.11 23.36 15.73
CA PRO A 68 34.70 22.09 16.31
C PRO A 68 34.82 22.12 17.84
N LEU A 69 33.78 21.65 18.53
CA LEU A 69 33.78 21.53 19.98
C LEU A 69 34.35 20.19 20.43
N VAL A 70 35.54 20.21 21.04
CA VAL A 70 36.24 18.98 21.46
C VAL A 70 35.64 18.40 22.75
N ARG A 71 35.31 19.25 23.73
CA ARG A 71 34.81 18.83 25.04
C ARG A 71 33.83 19.86 25.61
N TYR A 72 32.85 19.40 26.38
CA TYR A 72 31.96 20.23 27.18
C TYR A 72 32.60 20.61 28.52
N ASP A 73 32.29 21.80 29.01
CA ASP A 73 32.67 22.29 30.34
C ASP A 73 31.73 21.73 31.42
N GLY A 74 31.69 20.39 31.52
CA GLY A 74 30.81 19.64 32.41
C GLY A 74 29.61 18.99 31.70
N PRO A 75 28.68 18.37 32.45
CA PRO A 75 27.46 17.81 31.88
C PRO A 75 26.58 18.88 31.23
N VAL A 76 26.14 18.64 29.99
CA VAL A 76 25.20 19.52 29.28
C VAL A 76 23.77 19.20 29.73
N ASN A 77 23.08 20.21 30.26
CA ASN A 77 21.66 20.11 30.60
C ASN A 77 20.77 20.39 29.39
N ALA A 78 20.51 19.36 28.59
CA ALA A 78 19.78 19.43 27.32
C ALA A 78 18.27 19.23 27.52
N THR A 79 17.64 20.06 28.36
CA THR A 79 16.22 19.90 28.75
C THR A 79 15.30 21.01 28.24
N GLN A 80 15.87 22.07 27.64
CA GLN A 80 15.15 23.26 27.19
C GLN A 80 15.43 23.52 25.71
N PRO A 81 14.48 24.11 24.96
CA PRO A 81 14.71 24.49 23.56
C PRO A 81 15.87 25.48 23.40
N PRO A 82 16.61 25.45 22.27
CA PRO A 82 17.75 26.33 22.05
C PRO A 82 17.31 27.77 21.75
N PRO A 83 18.17 28.77 22.02
CA PRO A 83 17.99 30.11 21.50
C PRO A 83 17.84 30.10 19.99
N LEU A 84 17.02 31.00 19.45
CA LEU A 84 16.90 31.20 18.01
C LEU A 84 18.15 31.95 17.54
N CYS A 85 18.62 31.70 16.31
CA CYS A 85 19.64 32.57 15.74
C CYS A 85 19.04 33.97 15.49
N ILE A 86 19.87 35.01 15.56
CA ILE A 86 19.44 36.38 15.23
C ILE A 86 18.92 36.37 13.79
N GLN A 87 17.63 36.69 13.63
CA GLN A 87 16.91 36.47 12.36
C GLN A 87 16.25 37.74 11.83
N GLN A 88 15.88 37.69 10.56
CA GLN A 88 15.19 38.76 9.84
C GLN A 88 13.77 38.31 9.57
N ASN A 89 12.77 39.08 10.00
CA ASN A 89 11.37 38.71 9.85
C ASN A 89 10.52 39.95 9.51
N TYR A 90 9.89 39.90 8.35
CA TYR A 90 9.25 41.05 7.72
C TYR A 90 7.86 41.36 8.28
N ALA A 91 7.20 40.41 8.95
CA ALA A 91 5.87 40.62 9.52
C ALA A 91 5.59 39.71 10.73
N HIS A 92 5.30 40.33 11.88
CA HIS A 92 4.65 39.74 13.07
C HIS A 92 5.49 38.78 13.94
N GLU A 93 6.51 39.33 14.64
CA GLU A 93 7.13 38.65 15.78
C GLU A 93 6.62 39.18 17.12
N THR A 94 6.37 38.27 18.04
CA THR A 94 6.07 38.62 19.41
C THR A 94 7.35 39.07 20.14
N PRO A 95 7.26 39.97 21.14
CA PRO A 95 8.42 40.34 21.96
C PRO A 95 9.13 39.14 22.59
N ALA A 96 8.40 38.05 22.87
CA ALA A 96 8.96 36.82 23.41
C ALA A 96 9.85 36.07 22.39
N GLN A 97 9.47 36.06 21.12
CA GLN A 97 10.30 35.47 20.05
C GLN A 97 11.60 36.25 19.87
N VAL A 98 11.53 37.59 19.83
CA VAL A 98 12.72 38.45 19.70
C VAL A 98 13.65 38.29 20.91
N ALA A 99 13.09 38.20 22.12
CA ALA A 99 13.87 38.00 23.34
C ALA A 99 14.55 36.62 23.44
N ALA A 100 14.13 35.66 22.61
CA ALA A 100 14.72 34.33 22.53
C ALA A 100 15.85 34.20 21.49
N GLU A 101 16.15 35.27 20.75
CA GLU A 101 17.24 35.29 19.77
C GLU A 101 18.61 35.50 20.43
N SER A 102 19.65 34.86 19.88
CA SER A 102 21.04 34.97 20.33
C SER A 102 22.02 34.63 19.20
N GLU A 103 23.23 35.19 19.23
CA GLU A 103 24.33 34.70 18.40
C GLU A 103 24.85 33.34 18.90
N ASP A 104 24.67 33.05 20.20
CA ASP A 104 24.87 31.73 20.81
C ASP A 104 23.69 30.81 20.43
N CYS A 105 23.70 30.31 19.18
CA CYS A 105 22.58 29.55 18.62
C CYS A 105 22.96 28.23 17.92
N LEU A 106 24.23 27.82 17.89
CA LEU A 106 24.69 26.60 17.20
C LEU A 106 24.43 25.31 18.00
N TYR A 107 23.15 25.00 18.15
CA TYR A 107 22.63 23.86 18.89
C TYR A 107 21.82 22.91 18.00
N LEU A 108 21.73 21.65 18.43
CA LEU A 108 20.82 20.65 17.86
C LEU A 108 19.99 19.95 18.94
N ASN A 109 18.88 19.37 18.52
CA ASN A 109 17.98 18.58 19.35
C ASN A 109 18.00 17.12 18.88
N VAL A 110 17.87 16.17 19.79
CA VAL A 110 17.75 14.73 19.50
C VAL A 110 16.51 14.16 20.17
N TYR A 111 15.66 13.51 19.38
CA TYR A 111 14.47 12.77 19.82
C TYR A 111 14.69 11.29 19.52
N ALA A 112 14.68 10.45 20.54
CA ALA A 112 14.98 9.03 20.39
C ALA A 112 14.02 8.17 21.22
N PRO A 113 13.56 7.02 20.69
CA PRO A 113 12.82 6.04 21.49
C PRO A 113 13.64 5.63 22.72
N ALA A 114 13.03 5.66 23.91
CA ALA A 114 13.71 5.33 25.16
C ALA A 114 14.11 3.86 25.26
N ARG A 115 13.42 2.99 24.51
CA ARG A 115 13.75 1.56 24.44
C ARG A 115 15.10 1.32 23.75
N PRO A 116 15.94 0.38 24.22
CA PRO A 116 17.18 0.02 23.54
C PRO A 116 16.94 -0.33 22.06
N SER A 117 17.86 0.05 21.17
CA SER A 117 17.80 -0.33 19.76
C SER A 117 18.24 -1.78 19.56
N CYS A 118 17.65 -2.48 18.58
CA CYS A 118 18.16 -3.76 18.10
C CYS A 118 19.59 -3.63 17.52
N LYS A 119 20.27 -4.76 17.31
CA LYS A 119 21.62 -4.81 16.75
C LYS A 119 21.66 -4.09 15.39
N GLY A 120 22.49 -3.05 15.26
CA GLY A 120 22.64 -2.26 14.05
C GLY A 120 21.91 -0.90 14.03
N GLY A 121 21.37 -0.44 15.16
CA GLY A 121 20.89 0.93 15.36
C GLY A 121 19.68 1.35 14.51
N ARG A 122 19.02 2.44 14.92
CA ARG A 122 17.85 3.01 14.23
C ARG A 122 18.26 3.88 13.05
N ALA A 123 17.34 4.05 12.10
CA ALA A 123 17.48 5.10 11.09
C ALA A 123 17.46 6.48 11.75
N VAL A 124 18.21 7.42 11.16
CA VAL A 124 18.36 8.78 11.67
C VAL A 124 17.81 9.75 10.65
N MET A 125 16.83 10.57 11.03
CA MET A 125 16.28 11.63 10.20
C MET A 125 16.87 12.96 10.65
N PHE A 126 17.67 13.60 9.80
CA PHE A 126 18.38 14.84 10.08
C PHE A 126 17.71 16.03 9.38
N TRP A 127 17.03 16.85 10.17
CA TRP A 127 16.21 17.96 9.70
C TRP A 127 17.00 19.26 9.53
N ILE A 128 16.85 19.90 8.38
CA ILE A 128 17.29 21.27 8.12
C ILE A 128 16.04 22.13 7.86
N HIS A 129 15.78 23.12 8.72
CA HIS A 129 14.60 23.97 8.60
C HIS A 129 14.71 24.96 7.42
N GLY A 130 13.55 25.34 6.88
CA GLY A 130 13.37 26.44 5.92
C GLY A 130 13.39 27.83 6.57
N GLY A 131 12.85 28.82 5.85
CA GLY A 131 12.81 30.24 6.24
C GLY A 131 13.70 31.15 5.38
N ASP A 132 13.77 30.90 4.06
CA ASP A 132 14.52 31.70 3.08
C ASP A 132 16.00 31.98 3.38
N LEU A 133 16.62 31.20 4.28
CA LEU A 133 17.94 31.47 4.85
C LEU A 133 18.03 32.77 5.65
N THR A 134 16.91 33.44 5.93
CA THR A 134 16.83 34.71 6.68
C THR A 134 16.27 34.50 8.09
N SER A 135 15.50 33.43 8.29
CA SER A 135 14.80 33.07 9.52
C SER A 135 14.66 31.56 9.70
N GLY A 136 14.06 31.14 10.81
CA GLY A 136 13.74 29.75 11.12
C GLY A 136 14.46 29.19 12.35
N THR A 137 13.97 28.07 12.86
CA THR A 137 14.51 27.44 14.08
C THR A 137 14.20 25.95 14.16
N SER A 138 15.11 25.19 14.76
CA SER A 138 14.89 23.79 15.13
C SER A 138 13.74 23.58 16.12
N SER A 139 13.45 24.58 16.96
CA SER A 139 12.42 24.50 18.01
C SER A 139 10.98 24.45 17.48
N ALA A 140 10.77 24.80 16.20
CA ALA A 140 9.46 24.70 15.54
C ALA A 140 9.06 23.25 15.18
N PHE A 141 9.99 22.30 15.31
CA PHE A 141 9.82 20.94 14.80
C PHE A 141 10.04 19.90 15.90
N ASP A 142 8.96 19.46 16.56
CA ASP A 142 9.02 18.43 17.61
C ASP A 142 9.06 17.01 16.98
N GLY A 143 10.24 16.37 17.04
CA GLY A 143 10.44 15.01 16.54
C GLY A 143 9.85 13.88 17.39
N THR A 144 9.10 14.18 18.45
CA THR A 144 8.57 13.14 19.37
C THR A 144 7.61 12.20 18.68
N SER A 145 6.70 12.72 17.86
CA SER A 145 5.68 11.91 17.17
C SER A 145 6.34 10.90 16.23
N PHE A 146 7.30 11.36 15.42
CA PHE A 146 8.15 10.49 14.60
C PHE A 146 8.89 9.44 15.43
N ALA A 147 9.59 9.85 16.49
CA ALA A 147 10.35 8.91 17.31
C ALA A 147 9.44 7.84 17.94
N ALA A 148 8.30 8.25 18.50
CA ALA A 148 7.36 7.36 19.18
C ALA A 148 6.68 6.38 18.21
N ASN A 149 6.18 6.88 17.08
CA ASN A 149 5.32 6.10 16.17
C ASN A 149 6.11 5.31 15.13
N GLN A 150 7.31 5.79 14.78
CA GLN A 150 8.07 5.24 13.67
C GLN A 150 9.40 4.60 14.08
N ASP A 151 9.77 4.57 15.36
CA ASP A 151 11.02 3.95 15.84
C ASP A 151 12.29 4.44 15.12
N VAL A 152 12.33 5.75 14.85
CA VAL A 152 13.48 6.45 14.25
C VAL A 152 14.10 7.43 15.26
N VAL A 153 15.35 7.82 15.05
CA VAL A 153 15.96 8.95 15.77
C VAL A 153 15.81 10.19 14.91
N VAL A 154 15.27 11.28 15.47
CA VAL A 154 15.13 12.56 14.77
C VAL A 154 16.12 13.56 15.35
N VAL A 155 16.83 14.27 14.47
CA VAL A 155 17.75 15.35 14.82
C VAL A 155 17.29 16.63 14.15
N THR A 156 17.10 17.72 14.89
CA THR A 156 16.81 19.05 14.33
C THR A 156 17.93 20.02 14.69
N ILE A 157 18.35 20.88 13.76
CA ILE A 157 19.50 21.78 13.95
C ILE A 157 19.12 23.24 13.79
N ASN A 158 19.77 24.12 14.55
CA ASN A 158 19.89 25.53 14.18
C ASN A 158 21.15 25.72 13.32
N TYR A 159 21.12 26.67 12.40
CA TYR A 159 22.28 27.18 11.66
C TYR A 159 22.15 28.70 11.52
N ARG A 160 23.27 29.43 11.37
CA ARG A 160 23.18 30.89 11.21
C ARG A 160 22.47 31.25 9.91
N VAL A 161 21.59 32.24 10.00
CA VAL A 161 20.77 32.80 8.91
C VAL A 161 21.17 34.25 8.64
N ASN A 162 20.59 34.87 7.60
CA ASN A 162 20.81 36.25 7.13
C ASN A 162 22.30 36.64 7.04
N VAL A 163 22.65 37.91 7.25
CA VAL A 163 24.05 38.39 7.31
C VAL A 163 24.95 37.58 8.26
N PHE A 164 24.41 37.02 9.36
CA PHE A 164 25.20 36.22 10.29
C PHE A 164 25.64 34.88 9.69
N GLY A 165 24.86 34.32 8.76
CA GLY A 165 25.13 33.10 8.01
C GLY A 165 25.75 33.31 6.63
N PHE A 166 25.48 34.45 5.99
CA PHE A 166 25.72 34.71 4.57
C PHE A 166 26.21 36.15 4.33
N SER A 167 27.18 36.62 5.13
CA SER A 167 27.60 38.03 5.17
C SER A 167 28.03 38.64 3.84
N ASN A 168 28.54 37.83 2.90
CA ASN A 168 29.14 38.29 1.64
C ASN A 168 30.24 39.35 1.80
N ALA A 169 30.86 39.41 2.99
CA ALA A 169 31.90 40.38 3.30
C ALA A 169 33.09 40.24 2.35
N PRO A 170 33.47 41.29 1.59
CA PRO A 170 34.59 41.24 0.63
C PRO A 170 35.92 40.83 1.25
N ASN A 171 36.11 41.13 2.53
CA ASN A 171 37.34 40.84 3.27
C ASN A 171 37.57 39.34 3.53
N LEU A 172 36.50 38.54 3.53
CA LEU A 172 36.60 37.10 3.79
C LEU A 172 36.98 36.35 2.51
N PRO A 173 37.75 35.24 2.61
CA PRO A 173 37.90 34.28 1.52
C PRO A 173 36.54 33.81 1.01
N LEU A 174 36.40 33.58 -0.29
CA LEU A 174 35.12 33.27 -0.93
C LEU A 174 34.44 32.03 -0.30
N GLU A 175 35.23 30.98 -0.06
CA GLU A 175 34.85 29.72 0.58
C GLU A 175 34.44 29.82 2.06
N SER A 176 34.65 31.00 2.67
CA SER A 176 34.32 31.27 4.08
C SER A 176 33.11 32.20 4.24
N ARG A 177 32.42 32.57 3.16
CA ARG A 177 31.31 33.54 3.20
C ARG A 177 29.94 32.92 3.48
N ASN A 178 29.75 31.64 3.14
CA ASN A 178 28.52 30.88 3.36
C ASN A 178 28.56 30.10 4.69
N VAL A 179 28.83 30.77 5.81
CA VAL A 179 29.06 30.10 7.09
C VAL A 179 27.83 29.36 7.62
N GLY A 180 26.61 29.78 7.26
CA GLY A 180 25.38 29.04 7.57
C GLY A 180 25.36 27.62 6.98
N PHE A 181 25.89 27.43 5.76
CA PHE A 181 26.04 26.08 5.18
C PHE A 181 27.17 25.28 5.84
N LEU A 182 28.22 25.96 6.31
CA LEU A 182 29.29 25.31 7.08
C LEU A 182 28.80 24.87 8.47
N ASP A 183 27.86 25.60 9.08
CA ASP A 183 27.19 25.21 10.32
C ASP A 183 26.41 23.90 10.14
N GLN A 184 25.63 23.78 9.06
CA GLN A 184 24.90 22.55 8.72
C GLN A 184 25.84 21.35 8.56
N ARG A 185 26.98 21.55 7.88
CA ARG A 185 28.02 20.51 7.74
C ARG A 185 28.65 20.13 9.07
N MET A 186 28.92 21.10 9.95
CA MET A 186 29.45 20.83 11.29
C MET A 186 28.46 20.02 12.14
N ALA A 187 27.18 20.34 12.08
CA ALA A 187 26.13 19.58 12.77
C ALA A 187 26.01 18.15 12.24
N LEU A 188 26.08 17.95 10.92
CA LEU A 188 26.07 16.61 10.33
C LEU A 188 27.31 15.79 10.72
N ALA A 189 28.48 16.43 10.79
CA ALA A 189 29.70 15.81 11.29
C ALA A 189 29.58 15.44 12.78
N TRP A 190 28.86 16.24 13.58
CA TRP A 190 28.53 15.88 14.95
C TRP A 190 27.64 14.63 15.02
N VAL A 191 26.62 14.52 14.16
CA VAL A 191 25.72 13.35 14.10
C VAL A 191 26.51 12.08 13.80
N GLN A 192 27.38 12.12 12.80
CA GLN A 192 28.25 10.99 12.44
C GLN A 192 29.09 10.48 13.63
N ARG A 193 29.60 11.39 14.47
CA ARG A 193 30.43 11.04 15.64
C ARG A 193 29.62 10.56 16.85
N ASN A 194 28.39 11.03 17.02
CA ASN A 194 27.70 10.96 18.32
C ASN A 194 26.36 10.21 18.31
N ILE A 195 25.69 10.05 17.16
CA ILE A 195 24.28 9.60 17.15
C ILE A 195 24.08 8.17 17.68
N ALA A 196 25.13 7.35 17.66
CA ALA A 196 25.14 6.02 18.26
C ALA A 196 24.85 6.03 19.76
N ALA A 197 25.26 7.08 20.48
CA ALA A 197 24.96 7.24 21.91
C ALA A 197 23.46 7.44 22.20
N PHE A 198 22.68 7.79 21.18
CA PHE A 198 21.23 7.99 21.24
C PHE A 198 20.46 6.82 20.59
N GLY A 199 21.15 5.74 20.20
CA GLY A 199 20.54 4.56 19.57
C GLY A 199 20.34 4.66 18.04
N GLY A 200 20.86 5.71 17.40
CA GLY A 200 20.88 5.83 15.94
C GLY A 200 22.08 5.12 15.31
N ASP A 201 21.98 4.72 14.04
CA ASP A 201 23.10 4.25 13.25
C ASP A 201 23.64 5.39 12.36
N PRO A 202 24.90 5.84 12.53
CA PRO A 202 25.47 6.91 11.70
C PRO A 202 25.52 6.54 10.21
N ARG A 203 25.46 5.25 9.85
CA ARG A 203 25.39 4.80 8.45
C ARG A 203 23.98 4.87 7.86
N LYS A 204 22.96 5.15 8.69
CA LYS A 204 21.54 5.20 8.31
C LYS A 204 20.95 6.61 8.40
N VAL A 205 21.77 7.64 8.14
CA VAL A 205 21.34 9.03 8.16
C VAL A 205 20.64 9.40 6.85
N THR A 206 19.42 9.89 6.95
CA THR A 206 18.65 10.52 5.87
C THR A 206 18.52 12.01 6.19
N ILE A 207 19.01 12.87 5.31
CA ILE A 207 18.83 14.32 5.43
C ILE A 207 17.45 14.70 4.86
N PHE A 208 16.68 15.50 5.58
CA PHE A 208 15.38 15.99 5.11
C PHE A 208 15.17 17.44 5.51
N GLY A 209 14.42 18.18 4.71
CA GLY A 209 14.29 19.62 4.85
C GLY A 209 13.17 20.14 3.97
N GLU A 210 12.69 21.33 4.30
CA GLU A 210 11.65 22.05 3.56
C GLU A 210 12.14 23.42 3.13
N SER A 211 11.67 23.91 1.98
CA SER A 211 11.99 25.24 1.45
C SER A 211 13.50 25.50 1.30
N SER A 212 14.04 26.54 1.94
CA SER A 212 15.47 26.82 1.99
C SER A 212 16.29 25.72 2.70
N GLY A 213 15.66 24.89 3.53
CA GLY A 213 16.24 23.66 4.10
C GLY A 213 16.36 22.53 3.07
N ALA A 214 15.33 22.31 2.24
CA ALA A 214 15.40 21.40 1.09
C ALA A 214 16.45 21.89 0.06
N SER A 215 16.47 23.20 -0.17
CA SER A 215 17.48 23.85 -1.00
C SER A 215 18.90 23.73 -0.42
N SER A 216 19.04 23.68 0.90
CA SER A 216 20.31 23.38 1.57
C SER A 216 20.72 21.93 1.30
N ILE A 217 19.79 20.98 1.38
CA ILE A 217 20.03 19.56 1.05
C ILE A 217 20.48 19.39 -0.40
N ASP A 218 19.82 20.07 -1.34
CA ASP A 218 20.20 20.06 -2.75
C ASP A 218 21.66 20.54 -2.95
N ARG A 219 22.09 21.56 -2.19
CA ARG A 219 23.50 21.98 -2.14
C ARG A 219 24.39 20.90 -1.55
N LEU A 220 24.02 20.24 -0.45
CA LEU A 220 24.82 19.16 0.14
C LEU A 220 25.02 18.01 -0.87
N LEU A 221 23.95 17.62 -1.59
CA LEU A 221 24.01 16.59 -2.64
C LEU A 221 24.99 16.98 -3.76
N THR A 222 25.03 18.25 -4.16
CA THR A 222 25.86 18.71 -5.27
C THR A 222 27.25 19.17 -4.88
N THR A 223 27.55 19.36 -3.60
CA THR A 223 28.84 19.90 -3.14
C THR A 223 29.64 19.00 -2.19
N MET A 224 29.02 18.09 -1.43
CA MET A 224 29.77 17.12 -0.61
C MET A 224 30.35 16.00 -1.48
N ARG A 225 31.57 15.57 -1.16
CA ARG A 225 32.33 14.54 -1.89
C ARG A 225 33.05 13.55 -0.97
N ASP A 226 32.67 13.54 0.31
CA ASP A 226 33.16 12.61 1.31
C ASP A 226 32.91 11.16 0.87
N ASP A 227 33.87 10.27 1.16
CA ASP A 227 33.76 8.83 0.94
C ASP A 227 34.15 8.08 2.23
N PRO A 228 33.19 7.46 2.95
CA PRO A 228 31.75 7.44 2.65
C PRO A 228 31.08 8.79 2.94
N LEU A 229 29.95 9.05 2.26
CA LEU A 229 29.11 10.21 2.55
C LEU A 229 28.53 10.15 3.98
N PRO A 230 28.32 11.30 4.63
CA PRO A 230 27.73 11.37 5.98
C PRO A 230 26.19 11.20 5.99
N PHE A 231 25.59 10.81 4.87
CA PHE A 231 24.19 10.47 4.71
C PHE A 231 24.04 9.44 3.60
N ARG A 232 22.93 8.70 3.62
CA ARG A 232 22.65 7.61 2.67
C ARG A 232 21.41 7.84 1.81
N ALA A 233 20.61 8.86 2.09
CA ALA A 233 19.39 9.24 1.37
C ALA A 233 19.01 10.69 1.68
N ALA A 234 18.16 11.30 0.85
CA ALA A 234 17.71 12.68 1.03
C ALA A 234 16.23 12.88 0.70
N ILE A 235 15.55 13.74 1.46
CA ILE A 235 14.17 14.18 1.20
C ILE A 235 14.17 15.70 0.99
N LEU A 236 13.63 16.16 -0.14
CA LEU A 236 13.57 17.57 -0.54
C LEU A 236 12.12 18.00 -0.67
N GLN A 237 11.60 18.68 0.36
CA GLN A 237 10.24 19.22 0.37
C GLN A 237 10.27 20.66 -0.16
N SER A 238 9.74 20.89 -1.36
CA SER A 238 9.54 22.25 -1.89
C SER A 238 10.81 23.13 -1.95
N GLY A 239 11.95 22.62 -2.42
CA GLY A 239 13.14 23.46 -2.62
C GLY A 239 14.31 22.81 -3.38
N GLN A 240 14.75 23.45 -4.47
CA GLN A 240 15.85 23.00 -5.33
C GLN A 240 16.74 24.18 -5.76
N ALA A 241 17.85 24.39 -5.06
CA ALA A 241 18.76 25.50 -5.33
C ALA A 241 19.62 25.34 -6.59
N THR A 242 19.84 24.12 -7.05
CA THR A 242 20.75 23.81 -8.16
C THR A 242 20.12 24.12 -9.51
N VAL A 243 18.78 24.20 -9.56
CA VAL A 243 17.98 24.55 -10.72
C VAL A 243 17.09 25.72 -10.35
N SER A 244 17.60 26.94 -10.52
CA SER A 244 16.84 28.18 -10.33
C SER A 244 16.81 28.97 -11.64
N PRO A 245 15.63 29.48 -12.05
CA PRO A 245 15.52 30.41 -13.17
C PRO A 245 16.03 31.81 -12.82
N PHE A 246 16.21 32.09 -11.53
CA PHE A 246 16.70 33.38 -11.03
C PHE A 246 18.14 33.25 -10.52
N PRO A 247 19.05 34.12 -10.96
CA PRO A 247 20.43 34.12 -10.47
C PRO A 247 20.44 34.47 -8.98
N ASN A 248 21.16 33.68 -8.18
CA ASN A 248 21.33 33.93 -6.75
C ASN A 248 22.84 34.01 -6.44
N ASP A 249 23.39 35.22 -6.56
CA ASP A 249 24.71 35.60 -6.10
C ASP A 249 24.56 36.95 -5.39
N GLY A 250 24.26 36.89 -4.09
CA GLY A 250 23.86 38.06 -3.29
C GLY A 250 24.90 39.19 -3.31
N GLY A 251 26.16 38.87 -3.65
CA GLY A 251 27.22 39.85 -3.86
C GLY A 251 27.47 40.77 -2.65
N PRO A 252 28.39 41.73 -2.76
CA PRO A 252 28.73 42.60 -1.65
C PRO A 252 27.80 43.84 -1.54
N THR A 253 26.69 43.91 -2.28
CA THR A 253 25.82 45.10 -2.33
C THR A 253 25.16 45.34 -0.96
N ALA A 254 24.43 44.36 -0.44
CA ALA A 254 23.80 44.45 0.87
C ALA A 254 24.82 44.66 2.00
N TRP A 255 26.03 44.06 1.88
CA TRP A 255 27.12 44.30 2.82
C TRP A 255 27.56 45.77 2.84
N LYS A 256 27.75 46.40 1.68
CA LYS A 256 28.12 47.82 1.58
C LYS A 256 27.03 48.74 2.15
N GLU A 257 25.76 48.40 1.92
CA GLU A 257 24.63 49.14 2.49
C GLU A 257 24.59 49.02 4.01
N LEU A 258 24.86 47.83 4.55
CA LEU A 258 24.99 47.62 6.00
C LEU A 258 26.16 48.40 6.60
N VAL A 259 27.34 48.39 5.97
CA VAL A 259 28.50 49.19 6.38
C VAL A 259 28.14 50.67 6.46
N SER A 260 27.44 51.18 5.44
CA SER A 260 26.97 52.56 5.37
C SER A 260 25.96 52.87 6.50
N ALA A 261 24.95 52.02 6.68
CA ALA A 261 23.90 52.20 7.70
C ALA A 261 24.44 52.15 9.14
N LEU A 262 25.50 51.37 9.39
CA LEU A 262 26.20 51.31 10.68
C LEU A 262 27.20 52.46 10.89
N ASN A 263 27.40 53.33 9.89
CA ASN A 263 28.44 54.36 9.87
C ASN A 263 29.85 53.80 10.09
N CYS A 264 30.11 52.57 9.61
CA CYS A 264 31.45 51.99 9.62
C CYS A 264 32.30 52.69 8.55
N THR A 265 33.21 53.57 8.98
CA THR A 265 34.05 54.37 8.08
C THR A 265 35.47 53.80 8.00
N SER A 266 36.03 53.73 6.80
CA SER A 266 37.45 53.47 6.57
C SER A 266 38.25 54.77 6.65
N SER A 267 39.33 54.76 7.43
CA SER A 267 40.32 55.86 7.45
C SER A 267 41.30 55.83 6.26
N SER A 268 41.26 54.73 5.50
CA SER A 268 42.18 54.41 4.40
C SER A 268 41.49 54.60 3.04
N SER A 269 42.09 55.38 2.12
CA SER A 269 41.62 55.50 0.72
C SER A 269 42.78 55.40 -0.27
N GLY A 270 42.52 54.86 -1.46
CA GLY A 270 43.55 54.67 -2.51
C GLY A 270 44.27 53.32 -2.43
N ALA A 271 45.60 53.32 -2.40
CA ALA A 271 46.44 52.11 -2.51
C ALA A 271 46.27 51.07 -1.36
N ASP A 272 45.61 51.47 -0.26
CA ASP A 272 45.36 50.64 0.93
C ASP A 272 43.89 50.18 1.07
N ALA A 273 43.16 50.02 -0.05
CA ALA A 273 41.75 49.59 -0.04
C ALA A 273 41.49 48.32 0.80
N ALA A 274 42.42 47.36 0.78
CA ALA A 274 42.33 46.14 1.60
C ALA A 274 42.45 46.41 3.12
N ALA A 275 43.12 47.50 3.53
CA ALA A 275 43.14 47.93 4.93
C ALA A 275 41.79 48.55 5.34
N GLY A 276 41.20 49.34 4.46
CA GLY A 276 39.85 49.88 4.65
C GLY A 276 38.79 48.79 4.81
N GLU A 277 38.81 47.77 3.95
CA GLU A 277 37.91 46.62 4.06
C GLU A 277 38.08 45.85 5.38
N ARG A 278 39.29 45.81 5.96
CA ARG A 278 39.53 45.20 7.29
C ARG A 278 38.96 46.06 8.42
N GLU A 279 39.09 47.38 8.32
CA GLU A 279 38.50 48.32 9.30
C GLU A 279 36.97 48.24 9.28
N GLU A 280 36.36 48.25 8.09
CA GLU A 280 34.92 48.09 7.90
C GLU A 280 34.43 46.73 8.44
N PHE A 281 35.12 45.65 8.09
CA PHE A 281 34.78 44.31 8.61
C PHE A 281 34.84 44.26 10.13
N ALA A 282 35.92 44.77 10.75
CA ALA A 282 36.05 44.81 12.20
C ALA A 282 34.96 45.67 12.87
N CYS A 283 34.56 46.78 12.25
CA CYS A 283 33.46 47.62 12.73
C CYS A 283 32.12 46.86 12.73
N VAL A 284 31.74 46.25 11.60
CA VAL A 284 30.49 45.47 11.51
C VAL A 284 30.54 44.23 12.42
N GLN A 285 31.70 43.59 12.53
CA GLN A 285 31.89 42.43 13.40
C GLN A 285 31.69 42.75 14.90
N ASN A 286 31.95 44.00 15.31
CA ASN A 286 31.78 44.45 16.70
C ASN A 286 30.46 45.20 16.95
N ALA A 287 29.62 45.43 15.93
CA ALA A 287 28.34 46.11 16.08
C ALA A 287 27.35 45.29 16.94
N ASP A 288 26.37 45.96 17.53
CA ASP A 288 25.30 45.27 18.26
C ASP A 288 24.44 44.42 17.30
N ALA A 289 24.18 43.16 17.67
CA ALA A 289 23.49 42.21 16.79
C ALA A 289 22.03 42.63 16.53
N PHE A 290 21.35 43.21 17.52
CA PHE A 290 19.99 43.71 17.36
C PHE A 290 19.93 45.01 16.56
N ALA A 291 20.97 45.85 16.60
CA ALA A 291 21.12 46.99 15.72
C ALA A 291 21.28 46.55 14.25
N ILE A 292 22.11 45.53 13.98
CA ILE A 292 22.21 44.90 12.65
C ILE A 292 20.83 44.41 12.21
N ARG A 293 20.15 43.60 13.04
CA ARG A 293 18.81 43.08 12.76
C ARG A 293 17.80 44.19 12.44
N ALA A 294 17.79 45.27 13.21
CA ALA A 294 16.92 46.41 12.96
C ALA A 294 17.18 47.05 11.59
N ILE A 295 18.46 47.18 11.19
CA ILE A 295 18.84 47.68 9.87
C ILE A 295 18.35 46.72 8.78
N LEU A 296 18.60 45.42 8.90
CA LEU A 296 18.16 44.41 7.92
C LEU A 296 16.65 44.53 7.63
N ASN A 297 15.83 44.59 8.69
CA ASN A 297 14.38 44.71 8.56
C ASN A 297 13.96 46.08 7.96
N SER A 298 14.56 47.18 8.41
CA SER A 298 14.14 48.53 8.00
C SER A 298 14.56 48.89 6.57
N ALA A 299 15.70 48.37 6.11
CA ALA A 299 16.25 48.63 4.79
C ALA A 299 15.97 47.48 3.79
N ALA A 300 15.27 46.41 4.23
CA ALA A 300 14.98 45.22 3.44
C ALA A 300 16.24 44.63 2.77
N LEU A 301 17.36 44.58 3.53
CA LEU A 301 18.62 44.07 3.01
C LEU A 301 18.53 42.55 2.87
N ASP A 302 18.86 42.04 1.68
CA ASP A 302 18.89 40.61 1.39
C ASP A 302 20.33 40.09 1.31
N PHE A 303 20.60 39.00 2.02
CA PHE A 303 21.91 38.36 2.11
C PHE A 303 21.81 36.92 1.59
N GLY A 304 21.78 36.80 0.27
CA GLY A 304 21.81 35.51 -0.43
C GLY A 304 23.21 34.88 -0.44
N PRO A 305 23.30 33.55 -0.63
CA PRO A 305 24.57 32.83 -0.68
C PRO A 305 25.42 33.19 -1.93
N VAL A 306 26.74 33.06 -1.82
CA VAL A 306 27.69 33.25 -2.94
C VAL A 306 28.10 31.93 -3.58
N ASN A 307 28.45 31.98 -4.87
CA ASN A 307 28.96 30.81 -5.61
C ASN A 307 30.44 30.56 -5.29
N ASP A 308 30.71 29.77 -4.24
CA ASP A 308 32.07 29.46 -3.77
C ASP A 308 32.63 28.12 -4.30
N ASN A 309 31.82 27.33 -5.01
CA ASN A 309 32.12 25.95 -5.44
C ASN A 309 32.45 24.96 -4.30
N VAL A 310 32.34 25.38 -3.04
CA VAL A 310 32.57 24.56 -1.85
C VAL A 310 31.25 24.20 -1.19
N THR A 311 30.34 25.16 -1.05
CA THR A 311 29.02 25.04 -0.43
C THR A 311 27.89 25.36 -1.40
N GLN A 312 28.16 26.16 -2.45
CA GLN A 312 27.21 26.44 -3.53
C GLN A 312 27.91 26.50 -4.90
N ARG A 313 27.29 25.87 -5.91
CA ARG A 313 27.73 25.94 -7.31
C ARG A 313 26.89 26.98 -8.07
N ALA A 314 27.46 27.54 -9.13
CA ALA A 314 26.73 28.41 -10.04
C ALA A 314 25.56 27.66 -10.72
N THR A 315 24.42 28.33 -10.88
CA THR A 315 23.19 27.80 -11.46
C THR A 315 23.00 28.21 -12.94
N PRO A 316 22.21 27.48 -13.74
CA PRO A 316 21.70 26.14 -13.42
C PRO A 316 22.84 25.12 -13.43
N PHE A 317 22.84 24.20 -12.46
CA PHE A 317 23.73 23.04 -12.40
C PHE A 317 22.90 21.77 -12.67
N PRO A 318 22.65 21.41 -13.94
CA PRO A 318 21.75 20.29 -14.29
C PRO A 318 22.43 18.91 -14.33
N ASP A 319 23.75 18.80 -14.08
CA ASP A 319 24.52 17.57 -14.26
C ASP A 319 24.58 16.73 -12.95
N ALA A 320 23.60 15.85 -12.77
CA ALA A 320 23.51 14.95 -11.62
C ALA A 320 24.63 13.88 -11.58
N ARG A 321 25.40 13.68 -12.67
CA ARG A 321 26.55 12.76 -12.72
C ARG A 321 27.64 13.08 -11.70
N HIS A 322 27.66 14.31 -11.22
CA HIS A 322 28.59 14.78 -10.20
C HIS A 322 27.93 14.94 -8.82
N ALA A 323 26.64 14.65 -8.64
CA ALA A 323 25.95 14.71 -7.36
C ALA A 323 26.16 13.44 -6.52
N ALA A 324 25.88 13.54 -5.22
CA ALA A 324 25.87 12.41 -4.30
C ALA A 324 24.89 11.33 -4.80
N ARG A 325 25.37 10.10 -4.98
CA ARG A 325 24.58 8.98 -5.49
C ARG A 325 23.80 8.30 -4.38
N VAL A 326 22.82 9.00 -3.85
CA VAL A 326 21.93 8.52 -2.78
C VAL A 326 20.47 8.59 -3.21
N PRO A 327 19.59 7.68 -2.76
CA PRO A 327 18.17 7.74 -3.08
C PRO A 327 17.50 9.06 -2.64
N LEU A 328 16.52 9.53 -3.42
CA LEU A 328 15.86 10.82 -3.23
C LEU A 328 14.33 10.70 -3.13
N LEU A 329 13.71 11.38 -2.17
CA LEU A 329 12.26 11.67 -2.16
C LEU A 329 12.09 13.19 -2.37
N ILE A 330 11.45 13.61 -3.46
CA ILE A 330 11.37 15.02 -3.85
C ILE A 330 9.94 15.43 -4.19
N GLY A 331 9.44 16.53 -3.64
CA GLY A 331 8.05 16.92 -3.88
C GLY A 331 7.77 18.40 -3.65
N SER A 332 6.51 18.75 -3.87
CA SER A 332 6.00 20.12 -3.77
C SER A 332 4.51 20.11 -3.44
N ASN A 333 4.02 21.23 -2.93
CA ASN A 333 2.61 21.46 -2.63
C ASN A 333 1.88 22.02 -3.86
N GLY A 334 0.54 21.91 -3.86
CA GLY A 334 -0.27 22.27 -5.02
C GLY A 334 -0.43 23.76 -5.28
N GLN A 335 -0.29 24.59 -4.25
CA GLN A 335 -0.51 26.03 -4.31
C GLN A 335 0.61 26.80 -3.59
N GLU A 336 1.87 26.39 -3.79
CA GLU A 336 3.06 26.97 -3.15
C GLU A 336 3.05 28.51 -3.11
N GLY A 337 2.76 29.14 -4.24
CA GLY A 337 2.78 30.59 -4.40
C GLY A 337 1.64 31.33 -3.70
N MET A 338 0.61 30.66 -3.20
CA MET A 338 -0.40 31.33 -2.39
C MET A 338 0.21 31.90 -1.08
N ASN A 339 1.34 31.35 -0.62
CA ASN A 339 2.08 31.85 0.54
C ASN A 339 2.66 33.28 0.36
N LEU A 340 2.69 33.80 -0.86
CA LEU A 340 3.09 35.16 -1.15
C LEU A 340 2.11 36.18 -0.55
N GLY A 341 0.85 35.78 -0.30
CA GLY A 341 -0.16 36.60 0.36
C GLY A 341 0.26 37.00 1.77
N PRO A 342 0.45 36.02 2.68
CA PRO A 342 1.02 36.24 4.02
C PRO A 342 2.37 36.96 4.00
N SER A 343 3.29 36.53 3.13
CA SER A 343 4.66 37.05 3.09
C SER A 343 4.74 38.56 2.81
N TYR A 344 3.80 39.09 2.03
CA TYR A 344 3.74 40.52 1.66
C TYR A 344 2.55 41.26 2.29
N GLY A 345 1.84 40.65 3.24
CA GLY A 345 0.70 41.28 3.93
C GLY A 345 -0.52 41.55 3.04
N ILE A 346 -0.67 40.82 1.93
CA ILE A 346 -1.79 40.97 0.99
C ILE A 346 -2.97 40.15 1.48
N THR A 347 -3.91 40.77 2.19
CA THR A 347 -5.09 40.07 2.74
C THR A 347 -6.29 40.02 1.78
N ASN A 348 -6.28 40.83 0.73
CA ASN A 348 -7.32 40.85 -0.31
C ASN A 348 -6.71 40.63 -1.69
N PHE A 349 -6.66 39.37 -2.15
CA PHE A 349 -6.04 38.98 -3.41
C PHE A 349 -6.67 39.66 -4.63
N SER A 350 -7.98 39.88 -4.61
CA SER A 350 -8.71 40.55 -5.70
C SER A 350 -8.37 42.04 -5.83
N SER A 351 -7.67 42.63 -4.86
CA SER A 351 -7.23 44.03 -4.92
C SER A 351 -5.89 44.23 -5.63
N VAL A 352 -5.17 43.15 -5.97
CA VAL A 352 -3.88 43.23 -6.66
C VAL A 352 -4.09 43.74 -8.09
N THR A 353 -3.30 44.76 -8.45
CA THR A 353 -3.33 45.43 -9.76
C THR A 353 -2.06 45.11 -10.56
N GLU A 354 -2.08 45.34 -11.87
CA GLU A 354 -0.92 45.15 -12.75
C GLU A 354 0.37 45.79 -12.23
N PRO A 355 0.40 47.06 -11.75
CA PRO A 355 1.61 47.64 -11.18
C PRO A 355 2.11 46.92 -9.92
N VAL A 356 1.20 46.44 -9.08
CA VAL A 356 1.56 45.69 -7.87
C VAL A 356 2.12 44.32 -8.24
N LEU A 357 1.52 43.66 -9.23
CA LEU A 357 2.05 42.41 -9.79
C LEU A 357 3.43 42.61 -10.45
N ASP A 358 3.63 43.69 -11.21
CA ASP A 358 4.92 43.98 -11.86
C ASP A 358 6.03 44.23 -10.82
N GLN A 359 5.71 44.95 -9.73
CA GLN A 359 6.61 45.12 -8.59
C GLN A 359 6.93 43.76 -7.95
N PHE A 360 5.90 42.93 -7.75
CA PHE A 360 6.02 41.61 -7.16
C PHE A 360 6.90 40.66 -7.97
N LEU A 361 6.69 40.59 -9.29
CA LEU A 361 7.52 39.81 -10.21
C LEU A 361 8.97 40.29 -10.17
N THR A 362 9.21 41.60 -10.17
CA THR A 362 10.56 42.16 -10.11
C THR A 362 11.31 41.76 -8.84
N VAL A 363 10.61 41.70 -7.70
CA VAL A 363 11.19 41.25 -6.43
C VAL A 363 11.54 39.76 -6.49
N ILE A 364 10.63 38.91 -6.98
CA ILE A 364 10.90 37.45 -7.10
C ILE A 364 12.07 37.17 -8.04
N THR A 365 12.09 37.83 -9.19
CA THR A 365 13.08 37.52 -10.24
C THR A 365 14.43 38.16 -9.95
N GLY A 366 14.49 39.14 -9.04
CA GLY A 366 15.65 40.00 -8.83
C GLY A 366 16.02 40.85 -10.06
N SER A 367 15.14 40.93 -11.06
CA SER A 367 15.43 41.57 -12.35
C SER A 367 14.17 41.99 -13.10
N GLU A 368 14.04 43.29 -13.38
CA GLU A 368 12.97 43.83 -14.23
C GLU A 368 12.94 43.19 -15.62
N ALA A 369 14.12 42.88 -16.18
CA ALA A 369 14.22 42.24 -17.48
C ALA A 369 13.63 40.83 -17.47
N VAL A 370 13.96 40.03 -16.45
CA VAL A 370 13.42 38.67 -16.29
C VAL A 370 11.93 38.71 -15.95
N ALA A 371 11.49 39.68 -15.13
CA ALA A 371 10.07 39.88 -14.84
C ALA A 371 9.25 40.15 -16.12
N ALA A 372 9.79 40.95 -17.03
CA ALA A 372 9.15 41.22 -18.33
C ALA A 372 9.05 39.98 -19.23
N GLU A 373 9.99 39.03 -19.13
CA GLU A 373 9.98 37.78 -19.89
C GLU A 373 8.92 36.79 -19.39
N VAL A 374 8.70 36.69 -18.07
CA VAL A 374 7.73 35.75 -17.50
C VAL A 374 6.31 36.31 -17.44
N ARG A 375 6.14 37.64 -17.51
CA ARG A 375 4.83 38.30 -17.44
C ARG A 375 3.78 37.76 -18.44
N PRO A 376 4.11 37.47 -19.71
CA PRO A 376 3.12 36.93 -20.66
C PRO A 376 2.47 35.61 -20.20
N LEU A 377 3.18 34.80 -19.40
CA LEU A 377 2.68 33.52 -18.88
C LEU A 377 1.48 33.71 -17.94
N ILE A 378 1.36 34.86 -17.27
CA ILE A 378 0.21 35.16 -16.41
C ILE A 378 -1.07 35.25 -17.24
N GLY A 379 -0.99 35.87 -18.41
CA GLY A 379 -2.11 35.92 -19.36
C GLY A 379 -2.50 34.53 -19.87
N GLU A 380 -1.53 33.65 -20.11
CA GLU A 380 -1.78 32.26 -20.48
C GLU A 380 -2.45 31.47 -19.35
N ILE A 381 -1.99 31.66 -18.11
CA ILE A 381 -2.60 31.06 -16.91
C ILE A 381 -4.04 31.54 -16.76
N GLN A 382 -4.32 32.83 -16.88
CA GLN A 382 -5.70 33.34 -16.78
C GLN A 382 -6.59 32.88 -17.95
N ALA A 383 -6.02 32.67 -19.14
CA ALA A 383 -6.76 32.09 -20.26
C ALA A 383 -7.14 30.62 -20.00
N ALA A 384 -6.25 29.85 -19.38
CA ALA A 384 -6.50 28.46 -18.98
C ALA A 384 -7.41 28.35 -17.75
N TYR A 385 -7.32 29.31 -16.83
CA TYR A 385 -8.06 29.36 -15.58
C TYR A 385 -8.77 30.73 -15.42
N PRO A 386 -9.91 30.94 -16.13
CA PRO A 386 -10.59 32.25 -16.17
C PRO A 386 -11.11 32.76 -14.83
N TRP A 387 -11.14 31.91 -13.80
CA TRP A 387 -11.55 32.27 -12.44
C TRP A 387 -10.39 32.79 -11.58
N TYR A 388 -9.14 32.73 -12.04
CA TYR A 388 -8.01 33.29 -11.30
C TYR A 388 -7.95 34.81 -11.41
N ASN A 389 -7.92 35.46 -10.25
CA ASN A 389 -7.54 36.86 -10.18
C ASN A 389 -6.03 37.03 -10.49
N LEU A 390 -5.60 38.29 -10.62
CA LEU A 390 -4.23 38.60 -11.02
C LEU A 390 -3.18 38.07 -10.04
N PHE A 391 -3.48 38.10 -8.75
CA PHE A 391 -2.61 37.54 -7.72
C PHE A 391 -2.54 36.01 -7.81
N GLU A 392 -3.68 35.32 -7.94
CA GLU A 392 -3.73 33.85 -8.06
C GLU A 392 -2.98 33.36 -9.30
N ALA A 393 -3.08 34.05 -10.42
CA ALA A 393 -2.32 33.73 -11.62
C ALA A 393 -0.80 33.95 -11.44
N GLY A 394 -0.40 35.03 -10.77
CA GLY A 394 1.00 35.26 -10.37
C GLY A 394 1.52 34.22 -9.37
N ALA A 395 0.69 33.81 -8.41
CA ALA A 395 0.99 32.76 -7.45
C ALA A 395 1.13 31.39 -8.12
N GLN A 396 0.31 31.07 -9.11
CA GLN A 396 0.47 29.85 -9.92
C GLN A 396 1.78 29.89 -10.71
N LEU A 397 2.11 31.02 -11.34
CA LEU A 397 3.41 31.19 -12.03
C LEU A 397 4.58 30.94 -11.06
N TYR A 398 4.54 31.52 -9.87
CA TYR A 398 5.55 31.30 -8.83
C TYR A 398 5.65 29.83 -8.42
N THR A 399 4.51 29.17 -8.25
CA THR A 399 4.41 27.74 -7.90
C THR A 399 5.16 26.87 -8.91
N GLU A 400 4.93 27.12 -10.20
CA GLU A 400 5.58 26.39 -11.29
C GLU A 400 7.08 26.68 -11.35
N VAL A 401 7.45 27.96 -11.37
CA VAL A 401 8.80 28.42 -11.72
C VAL A 401 9.80 28.22 -10.57
N VAL A 402 9.36 28.33 -9.31
CA VAL A 402 10.25 28.25 -8.14
C VAL A 402 10.26 26.86 -7.50
N TYR A 403 9.18 26.08 -7.60
CA TYR A 403 9.07 24.80 -6.91
C TYR A 403 8.83 23.62 -7.85
N GLN A 404 7.71 23.58 -8.57
CA GLN A 404 7.30 22.35 -9.27
C GLN A 404 8.22 22.01 -10.45
N CYS A 405 8.61 22.98 -11.28
CA CYS A 405 9.52 22.78 -12.40
C CYS A 405 10.95 22.44 -11.94
N PRO A 406 11.56 23.18 -11.00
CA PRO A 406 12.85 22.78 -10.42
C PRO A 406 12.85 21.36 -9.83
N ALA A 407 11.84 21.00 -9.03
CA ALA A 407 11.68 19.66 -8.48
C ALA A 407 11.63 18.58 -9.57
N LYS A 408 10.87 18.84 -10.65
CA LYS A 408 10.81 17.97 -11.82
C LYS A 408 12.18 17.80 -12.49
N ILE A 409 12.89 18.90 -12.76
CA ILE A 409 14.17 18.88 -13.47
C ILE A 409 15.22 18.09 -12.67
N VAL A 410 15.31 18.32 -11.36
CA VAL A 410 16.23 17.59 -10.47
C VAL A 410 15.86 16.10 -10.41
N ALA A 411 14.57 15.77 -10.31
CA ALA A 411 14.12 14.39 -10.31
C ALA A 411 14.46 13.66 -11.63
N GLU A 412 14.18 14.29 -12.78
CA GLU A 412 14.50 13.74 -14.10
C GLU A 412 16.02 13.56 -14.27
N ALA A 413 16.83 14.51 -13.81
CA ALA A 413 18.29 14.39 -13.83
C ALA A 413 18.78 13.19 -12.99
N SER A 414 18.21 13.01 -11.80
CA SER A 414 18.57 11.92 -10.88
C SER A 414 18.21 10.56 -11.47
N VAL A 415 17.01 10.41 -12.04
CA VAL A 415 16.57 9.17 -12.70
C VAL A 415 17.44 8.84 -13.92
N ARG A 416 17.81 9.83 -14.75
CA ARG A 416 18.71 9.62 -15.89
C ARG A 416 20.07 9.03 -15.46
N ASP A 417 20.54 9.37 -14.27
CA ASP A 417 21.79 8.87 -13.70
C ASP A 417 21.61 7.63 -12.79
N SER A 418 20.45 6.96 -12.91
CA SER A 418 20.10 5.73 -12.17
C SER A 418 20.12 5.91 -10.65
N ILE A 419 19.79 7.11 -10.17
CA ILE A 419 19.58 7.37 -8.74
C ILE A 419 18.10 7.08 -8.43
N PRO A 420 17.79 6.14 -7.50
CA PRO A 420 16.40 5.87 -7.10
C PRO A 420 15.75 7.15 -6.60
N THR A 421 14.66 7.56 -7.25
CA THR A 421 14.02 8.86 -7.00
C THR A 421 12.50 8.69 -6.99
N TRP A 422 11.85 9.15 -5.94
CA TRP A 422 10.40 9.19 -5.79
C TRP A 422 9.92 10.63 -5.80
N ARG A 423 8.75 10.86 -6.40
CA ARG A 423 8.09 12.16 -6.34
C ARG A 423 6.80 12.11 -5.55
N TYR A 424 6.55 13.15 -4.76
CA TYR A 424 5.23 13.38 -4.17
C TYR A 424 4.66 14.73 -4.62
N TYR A 425 3.33 14.81 -4.59
CA TYR A 425 2.58 16.03 -4.83
C TYR A 425 1.53 16.16 -3.73
N TYR A 426 1.68 17.15 -2.86
CA TYR A 426 0.76 17.35 -1.74
C TYR A 426 -0.30 18.38 -2.13
N ASN A 427 -1.56 17.95 -2.18
CA ASN A 427 -2.68 18.81 -2.60
C ASN A 427 -3.86 18.74 -1.61
N ALA A 428 -3.56 18.42 -0.35
CA ALA A 428 -4.54 18.44 0.72
C ALA A 428 -4.72 19.88 1.23
N THR A 429 -5.97 20.32 1.30
CA THR A 429 -6.35 21.58 1.94
C THR A 429 -7.06 21.27 3.25
N ILE A 430 -6.46 21.70 4.36
CA ILE A 430 -6.98 21.43 5.70
C ILE A 430 -7.43 22.77 6.30
N PRO A 431 -8.75 23.03 6.40
CA PRO A 431 -9.27 24.36 6.77
C PRO A 431 -8.79 24.88 8.13
N ASN A 432 -8.66 24.01 9.13
CA ASN A 432 -8.18 24.35 10.49
C ASN A 432 -6.67 24.58 10.58
N LEU A 433 -5.91 24.31 9.50
CA LEU A 433 -4.45 24.54 9.43
C LEU A 433 -4.09 25.67 8.46
N GLN A 434 -5.09 26.40 7.94
CA GLN A 434 -4.83 27.60 7.16
C GLN A 434 -4.30 28.72 8.09
N PRO A 435 -3.33 29.54 7.66
CA PRO A 435 -2.81 30.65 8.47
C PRO A 435 -3.91 31.63 8.87
N GLU A 436 -3.78 32.21 10.07
CA GLU A 436 -4.72 33.22 10.56
C GLU A 436 -4.82 34.41 9.60
N GLY A 437 -6.04 34.80 9.24
CA GLY A 437 -6.30 35.86 8.25
C GLY A 437 -6.26 35.41 6.79
N TYR A 438 -5.92 34.14 6.51
CA TYR A 438 -5.77 33.59 5.16
C TYR A 438 -6.48 32.23 4.99
N PRO A 439 -7.83 32.19 5.01
CA PRO A 439 -8.58 30.94 5.05
C PRO A 439 -8.60 30.14 3.73
N THR A 440 -8.02 30.66 2.65
CA THR A 440 -8.17 30.14 1.28
C THR A 440 -6.84 29.96 0.55
N LEU A 441 -5.74 29.67 1.26
CA LEU A 441 -4.45 29.44 0.59
C LEU A 441 -4.35 28.06 -0.07
N GLY A 442 -5.15 27.09 0.39
CA GLY A 442 -5.13 25.72 -0.14
C GLY A 442 -3.98 24.90 0.41
N ALA A 443 -3.34 24.10 -0.44
CA ALA A 443 -2.07 23.42 -0.18
C ALA A 443 -0.90 24.38 -0.43
N PHE A 444 -0.78 25.38 0.44
CA PHE A 444 0.24 26.44 0.35
C PHE A 444 1.65 25.94 0.72
N HIS A 445 2.65 26.79 0.55
CA HIS A 445 4.04 26.47 0.92
C HIS A 445 4.17 26.10 2.40
N GLY A 446 4.68 24.89 2.70
CA GLY A 446 4.77 24.35 4.05
C GLY A 446 3.47 23.74 4.62
N ALA A 447 2.37 23.69 3.86
CA ALA A 447 1.08 23.12 4.31
C ALA A 447 1.12 21.62 4.65
N ASP A 448 2.16 20.91 4.21
CA ASP A 448 2.42 19.51 4.51
C ASP A 448 3.12 19.31 5.88
N LEU A 449 3.77 20.35 6.43
CA LEU A 449 4.65 20.23 7.60
C LEU A 449 3.92 19.71 8.85
N ASP A 450 2.78 20.31 9.25
CA ASP A 450 2.08 19.88 10.46
C ASP A 450 1.63 18.41 10.41
N MET A 451 1.25 17.95 9.21
CA MET A 451 0.89 16.55 8.97
C MET A 451 2.12 15.64 8.97
N VAL A 452 3.21 16.03 8.29
CA VAL A 452 4.47 15.27 8.26
C VAL A 452 5.05 15.15 9.67
N TRP A 453 5.06 16.22 10.45
CA TRP A 453 5.61 16.23 11.81
C TRP A 453 4.68 15.62 12.87
N GLY A 454 3.38 15.46 12.54
CA GLY A 454 2.37 15.02 13.50
C GLY A 454 2.21 16.00 14.65
N THR A 455 2.36 17.29 14.35
CA THR A 455 2.29 18.43 15.29
C THR A 455 0.99 19.23 15.15
N TYR A 456 0.07 18.78 14.30
CA TYR A 456 -1.25 19.38 14.13
C TYR A 456 -2.07 19.39 15.44
N PRO A 457 -3.01 20.34 15.61
CA PRO A 457 -3.81 20.45 16.83
C PRO A 457 -4.78 19.27 17.01
N ALA A 458 -4.43 18.31 17.86
CA ALA A 458 -5.19 17.07 18.07
C ALA A 458 -6.63 17.27 18.55
N ALA A 459 -6.93 18.34 19.31
CA ALA A 459 -8.25 18.54 19.93
C ALA A 459 -9.39 18.75 18.92
N ASN A 460 -9.08 19.20 17.70
CA ASN A 460 -10.05 19.50 16.64
C ASN A 460 -9.71 18.77 15.33
N ALA A 461 -8.81 17.79 15.38
CA ALA A 461 -8.39 17.07 14.20
C ALA A 461 -9.46 16.09 13.75
N THR A 462 -9.74 16.05 12.45
CA THR A 462 -10.62 15.03 11.86
C THR A 462 -9.94 13.66 11.82
N GLU A 463 -10.72 12.59 11.71
CA GLU A 463 -10.16 11.24 11.53
C GLU A 463 -9.30 11.14 10.27
N GLN A 464 -9.68 11.89 9.21
CA GLN A 464 -8.94 11.98 7.96
C GLN A 464 -7.59 12.70 8.14
N GLU A 465 -7.53 13.77 8.94
CA GLU A 465 -6.28 14.46 9.29
C GLU A 465 -5.34 13.54 10.07
N ILE A 466 -5.88 12.81 11.06
CA ILE A 466 -5.09 11.86 11.86
C ILE A 466 -4.53 10.75 10.97
N ALA A 467 -5.35 10.18 10.08
CA ALA A 467 -4.93 9.15 9.14
C ALA A 467 -3.88 9.68 8.14
N LEU A 468 -4.08 10.89 7.61
CA LEU A 468 -3.15 11.54 6.67
C LEU A 468 -1.79 11.78 7.33
N SER A 469 -1.76 12.30 8.55
CA SER A 469 -0.51 12.51 9.28
C SER A 469 0.22 11.19 9.55
N ALA A 470 -0.51 10.15 10.00
CA ALA A 470 0.07 8.82 10.21
C ALA A 470 0.65 8.24 8.92
N PHE A 471 -0.05 8.42 7.78
CA PHE A 471 0.43 8.01 6.45
C PHE A 471 1.73 8.72 6.08
N LEU A 472 1.78 10.06 6.16
CA LEU A 472 2.95 10.86 5.79
C LEU A 472 4.15 10.54 6.69
N GLN A 473 3.95 10.43 8.01
CA GLN A 473 5.01 10.01 8.93
C GLN A 473 5.58 8.64 8.58
N THR A 474 4.70 7.70 8.24
CA THR A 474 5.09 6.34 7.86
C THR A 474 5.87 6.34 6.56
N ALA A 475 5.44 7.10 5.54
CA ALA A 475 6.15 7.21 4.27
C ALA A 475 7.56 7.78 4.45
N TRP A 476 7.71 8.90 5.18
CA TRP A 476 9.00 9.53 5.44
C TRP A 476 9.94 8.61 6.25
N ALA A 477 9.42 7.96 7.29
CA ALA A 477 10.22 7.08 8.12
C ALA A 477 10.58 5.78 7.41
N THR A 478 9.71 5.26 6.54
CA THR A 478 9.98 4.07 5.72
C THR A 478 11.10 4.36 4.73
N PHE A 479 11.02 5.47 4.00
CA PHE A 479 12.11 5.95 3.16
C PHE A 479 13.42 6.08 3.96
N ALA A 480 13.36 6.61 5.19
CA ALA A 480 14.55 6.75 6.03
C ALA A 480 15.11 5.40 6.50
N LYS A 481 14.27 4.39 6.78
CA LYS A 481 14.67 3.05 7.24
C LYS A 481 15.22 2.19 6.11
N ASP A 482 14.54 2.21 4.96
CA ASP A 482 14.91 1.47 3.77
C ASP A 482 14.67 2.32 2.51
N PRO A 483 15.67 3.11 2.10
CA PRO A 483 15.58 3.93 0.91
C PRO A 483 15.52 3.13 -0.40
N ALA A 484 15.77 1.80 -0.39
CA ALA A 484 15.67 0.95 -1.57
C ALA A 484 14.27 0.32 -1.71
N VAL A 485 13.57 0.14 -0.58
CA VAL A 485 12.24 -0.47 -0.49
C VAL A 485 11.13 0.58 -0.36
N CYS A 486 11.41 1.86 -0.68
CA CYS A 486 10.41 2.94 -0.59
C CYS A 486 9.34 2.89 -1.69
N ALA A 487 8.85 1.70 -2.05
CA ALA A 487 7.55 1.48 -2.62
C ALA A 487 6.52 1.31 -1.49
N ALA A 488 6.22 2.39 -0.78
CA ALA A 488 4.92 2.52 -0.14
C ALA A 488 4.09 3.44 -1.03
N ALA A 489 2.95 2.92 -1.49
CA ALA A 489 1.89 3.59 -2.26
C ALA A 489 2.12 3.81 -3.77
N ALA A 490 2.19 2.71 -4.51
CA ALA A 490 1.08 2.41 -5.41
C ALA A 490 0.83 0.91 -5.29
N ALA A 491 -0.29 0.51 -4.66
CA ALA A 491 -0.89 -0.75 -5.08
C ALA A 491 -1.03 -0.65 -6.60
N ASN A 492 -0.41 -1.61 -7.32
CA ASN A 492 -0.40 -1.58 -8.77
C ASN A 492 -1.77 -2.06 -9.22
N TYR A 493 -2.73 -1.14 -9.20
CA TYR A 493 -4.10 -1.47 -9.55
C TYR A 493 -4.16 -1.91 -11.01
N PRO A 494 -4.88 -3.00 -11.33
CA PRO A 494 -5.23 -3.30 -12.71
C PRO A 494 -5.70 -2.03 -13.42
N PRO A 495 -5.11 -1.68 -14.58
CA PRO A 495 -5.40 -0.43 -15.24
C PRO A 495 -6.86 -0.40 -15.66
N ILE A 496 -7.54 0.73 -15.38
CA ILE A 496 -8.88 0.98 -15.91
C ILE A 496 -8.73 1.27 -17.41
N PRO A 497 -9.33 0.46 -18.30
CA PRO A 497 -9.27 0.71 -19.73
C PRO A 497 -9.89 2.07 -20.08
N ALA A 498 -9.35 2.75 -21.10
CA ALA A 498 -9.92 4.01 -21.58
C ALA A 498 -11.38 3.84 -22.05
N ASP A 499 -11.70 2.68 -22.61
CA ASP A 499 -13.07 2.26 -22.90
C ASP A 499 -13.64 1.45 -21.73
N LEU A 500 -14.46 2.11 -20.93
CA LEU A 500 -15.08 1.53 -19.73
C LEU A 500 -16.07 0.39 -20.03
N THR A 501 -16.46 0.20 -21.30
CA THR A 501 -17.34 -0.91 -21.72
C THR A 501 -16.58 -2.14 -22.21
N THR A 502 -15.25 -2.08 -22.27
CA THR A 502 -14.42 -3.24 -22.62
C THR A 502 -14.70 -4.39 -21.63
N PRO A 503 -15.11 -5.59 -22.11
CA PRO A 503 -15.37 -6.73 -21.25
C PRO A 503 -14.08 -7.28 -20.65
N VAL A 504 -14.09 -7.50 -19.33
CA VAL A 504 -13.02 -8.17 -18.56
C VAL A 504 -13.61 -9.29 -17.71
N HIS A 505 -12.78 -10.18 -17.14
CA HIS A 505 -13.21 -11.21 -16.18
C HIS A 505 -14.34 -12.13 -16.72
N GLN A 506 -14.25 -12.49 -18.00
CA GLN A 506 -15.21 -13.34 -18.69
C GLN A 506 -15.30 -14.72 -18.02
N ARG A 507 -16.52 -15.22 -17.85
CA ARG A 507 -16.80 -16.51 -17.24
C ARG A 507 -18.05 -17.14 -17.83
N LEU A 508 -18.02 -18.44 -18.06
CA LEU A 508 -19.14 -19.23 -18.55
C LEU A 508 -19.70 -20.10 -17.43
N ALA A 509 -21.01 -20.35 -17.47
CA ALA A 509 -21.66 -21.29 -16.56
C ALA A 509 -22.73 -22.10 -17.29
N ILE A 510 -22.84 -23.38 -16.94
CA ILE A 510 -23.94 -24.24 -17.38
C ILE A 510 -25.19 -23.82 -16.59
N SER A 511 -26.11 -23.12 -17.25
CA SER A 511 -27.29 -22.52 -16.59
C SER A 511 -28.60 -23.22 -16.90
N GLY A 512 -28.58 -24.21 -17.79
CA GLY A 512 -29.71 -25.08 -18.10
C GLY A 512 -29.33 -26.21 -19.08
N PRO A 513 -30.23 -27.19 -19.31
CA PRO A 513 -29.97 -28.32 -20.20
C PRO A 513 -29.60 -27.93 -21.64
N ASN A 514 -30.06 -26.76 -22.10
CA ASN A 514 -29.77 -26.18 -23.40
C ASN A 514 -29.40 -24.70 -23.29
N ALA A 515 -28.77 -24.32 -22.17
CA ALA A 515 -28.44 -22.94 -21.87
C ALA A 515 -27.04 -22.79 -21.25
N VAL A 516 -26.36 -21.74 -21.68
CA VAL A 516 -25.08 -21.30 -21.11
C VAL A 516 -25.18 -19.82 -20.80
N THR A 517 -24.72 -19.43 -19.61
CA THR A 517 -24.65 -18.02 -19.22
C THR A 517 -23.24 -17.51 -19.44
N VAL A 518 -23.14 -16.40 -20.18
CA VAL A 518 -21.92 -15.62 -20.36
C VAL A 518 -21.93 -14.48 -19.35
N GLY A 519 -21.01 -14.53 -18.39
CA GLY A 519 -20.75 -13.47 -17.43
C GLY A 519 -19.46 -12.71 -17.77
N TRP A 520 -19.42 -11.41 -17.49
CA TRP A 520 -18.22 -10.58 -17.62
C TRP A 520 -18.36 -9.31 -16.78
N ASN A 521 -17.29 -8.55 -16.62
CA ASN A 521 -17.30 -7.28 -15.92
C ASN A 521 -16.95 -6.12 -16.86
N THR A 522 -17.42 -4.91 -16.53
CA THR A 522 -17.10 -3.64 -17.19
C THR A 522 -16.82 -2.56 -16.15
N TYR A 523 -16.12 -1.48 -16.50
CA TYR A 523 -15.84 -0.38 -15.56
C TYR A 523 -16.95 0.69 -15.52
N GLN A 524 -18.02 0.48 -16.29
CA GLN A 524 -19.26 1.23 -16.18
C GLN A 524 -20.47 0.31 -16.30
N GLN A 525 -21.62 0.76 -15.79
CA GLN A 525 -22.88 0.05 -15.92
C GLN A 525 -23.30 -0.05 -17.39
N LEU A 526 -23.75 -1.22 -17.82
CA LEU A 526 -24.39 -1.41 -19.12
C LEU A 526 -25.91 -1.30 -18.97
N SER A 527 -26.54 -0.48 -19.81
CA SER A 527 -28.01 -0.40 -19.86
C SER A 527 -28.64 -1.69 -20.41
N GLN A 528 -27.95 -2.35 -21.33
CA GLN A 528 -28.39 -3.60 -21.95
C GLN A 528 -27.18 -4.47 -22.35
N PRO A 529 -26.70 -5.34 -21.45
CA PRO A 529 -25.73 -6.37 -21.80
C PRO A 529 -26.24 -7.28 -22.91
N CYS A 530 -25.45 -7.49 -23.97
CA CYS A 530 -25.81 -8.36 -25.09
C CYS A 530 -24.62 -9.23 -25.53
N VAL A 531 -24.92 -10.42 -26.03
CA VAL A 531 -23.96 -11.37 -26.60
C VAL A 531 -24.48 -11.82 -27.96
N GLN A 532 -23.67 -11.65 -29.00
CA GLN A 532 -23.87 -12.27 -30.30
C GLN A 532 -23.29 -13.68 -30.30
N TYR A 533 -23.95 -14.63 -30.95
CA TYR A 533 -23.50 -16.01 -30.98
C TYR A 533 -23.92 -16.73 -32.26
N GLY A 534 -23.21 -17.81 -32.58
CA GLY A 534 -23.43 -18.62 -33.75
C GLY A 534 -22.63 -19.92 -33.70
N THR A 535 -22.70 -20.71 -34.77
CA THR A 535 -21.96 -22.00 -34.87
C THR A 535 -20.67 -21.89 -35.68
N SER A 536 -20.33 -20.68 -36.11
CA SER A 536 -19.11 -20.34 -36.84
C SER A 536 -18.53 -19.03 -36.28
N PRO A 537 -17.20 -18.87 -36.19
CA PRO A 537 -16.59 -17.62 -35.73
C PRO A 537 -16.89 -16.43 -36.65
N ASP A 538 -17.18 -16.69 -37.93
CA ASP A 538 -17.44 -15.67 -38.94
C ASP A 538 -18.93 -15.31 -39.09
N ASP A 539 -19.83 -16.05 -38.42
CA ASP A 539 -21.29 -15.87 -38.52
C ASP A 539 -21.95 -15.98 -37.13
N LEU A 540 -22.06 -14.83 -36.46
CA LEU A 540 -22.74 -14.66 -35.17
C LEU A 540 -24.14 -14.04 -35.36
N SER A 541 -24.96 -14.67 -36.20
CA SER A 541 -26.29 -14.16 -36.61
C SER A 541 -27.36 -14.12 -35.50
N SER A 542 -27.12 -14.73 -34.35
CA SER A 542 -28.04 -14.71 -33.21
C SER A 542 -27.55 -13.75 -32.12
N GLN A 543 -28.48 -13.19 -31.35
CA GLN A 543 -28.16 -12.32 -30.23
C GLN A 543 -29.06 -12.60 -29.03
N ALA A 544 -28.47 -12.63 -27.84
CA ALA A 544 -29.17 -12.66 -26.56
C ALA A 544 -28.81 -11.40 -25.76
N CYS A 545 -29.74 -10.88 -24.98
CA CYS A 545 -29.52 -9.71 -24.13
C CYS A 545 -30.18 -9.91 -22.77
N SER A 546 -29.73 -9.16 -21.76
CA SER A 546 -30.34 -9.13 -20.44
C SER A 546 -30.42 -7.69 -19.91
N THR A 547 -30.92 -7.55 -18.69
CA THR A 547 -30.84 -6.31 -17.89
C THR A 547 -29.85 -6.46 -16.73
N SER A 548 -29.05 -7.52 -16.74
CA SER A 548 -28.19 -7.87 -15.62
C SER A 548 -26.85 -7.15 -15.70
N SER A 549 -26.76 -5.99 -15.04
CA SER A 549 -25.53 -5.25 -14.79
C SER A 549 -25.56 -4.74 -13.35
N VAL A 550 -24.85 -5.42 -12.43
CA VAL A 550 -24.87 -5.14 -10.99
C VAL A 550 -23.50 -4.80 -10.44
N THR A 551 -23.46 -4.03 -9.36
CA THR A 551 -22.25 -3.68 -8.63
C THR A 551 -22.57 -3.56 -7.15
N TYR A 552 -21.54 -3.43 -6.33
CA TYR A 552 -21.60 -3.12 -4.91
C TYR A 552 -20.66 -1.95 -4.59
N PRO A 553 -20.88 -1.19 -3.49
CA PRO A 553 -20.23 0.11 -3.29
C PRO A 553 -18.69 0.12 -3.33
N SER A 554 -18.02 -0.93 -2.85
CA SER A 554 -16.57 -1.05 -2.92
C SER A 554 -16.05 -1.53 -4.29
N SER A 555 -16.87 -2.15 -5.12
CA SER A 555 -16.46 -2.69 -6.43
C SER A 555 -16.09 -1.58 -7.42
N ARG A 556 -15.00 -1.80 -8.18
CA ARG A 556 -14.59 -0.92 -9.29
C ARG A 556 -15.23 -1.29 -10.62
N THR A 557 -15.93 -2.42 -10.66
CA THR A 557 -16.52 -2.97 -11.89
C THR A 557 -17.99 -3.36 -11.71
N TRP A 558 -18.70 -3.44 -12.82
CA TRP A 558 -20.08 -3.91 -12.92
C TRP A 558 -20.10 -5.32 -13.49
N SER A 559 -20.68 -6.27 -12.76
CA SER A 559 -20.89 -7.66 -13.16
C SER A 559 -22.10 -7.77 -14.08
N ASN A 560 -21.87 -8.26 -15.29
CA ASN A 560 -22.85 -8.46 -16.35
C ASN A 560 -23.08 -9.96 -16.58
N ALA A 561 -24.30 -10.35 -16.94
CA ALA A 561 -24.63 -11.74 -17.25
C ALA A 561 -25.70 -11.85 -18.33
N VAL A 562 -25.49 -12.71 -19.34
CA VAL A 562 -26.47 -13.00 -20.41
C VAL A 562 -26.58 -14.51 -20.59
N THR A 563 -27.79 -15.03 -20.45
CA THR A 563 -28.09 -16.45 -20.70
C THR A 563 -28.47 -16.67 -22.15
N ILE A 564 -27.72 -17.51 -22.85
CA ILE A 564 -28.04 -17.98 -24.19
C ILE A 564 -28.82 -19.29 -24.05
N THR A 565 -30.03 -19.36 -24.60
CA THR A 565 -30.93 -20.51 -24.49
C THR A 565 -31.20 -21.17 -25.85
N GLY A 566 -31.73 -22.39 -25.85
CA GLY A 566 -32.10 -23.09 -27.08
C GLY A 566 -30.90 -23.62 -27.86
N LEU A 567 -29.77 -23.82 -27.16
CA LEU A 567 -28.56 -24.38 -27.73
C LEU A 567 -28.77 -25.87 -28.05
N LYS A 568 -28.21 -26.34 -29.17
CA LYS A 568 -28.12 -27.77 -29.45
C LYS A 568 -27.14 -28.40 -28.45
N PRO A 569 -27.40 -29.61 -27.92
CA PRO A 569 -26.47 -30.26 -26.99
C PRO A 569 -25.10 -30.54 -27.61
N ALA A 570 -24.05 -30.55 -26.79
CA ALA A 570 -22.69 -30.93 -27.18
C ALA A 570 -22.21 -30.29 -28.51
N THR A 571 -22.52 -29.01 -28.69
CA THR A 571 -22.25 -28.25 -29.93
C THR A 571 -21.35 -27.07 -29.60
N THR A 572 -20.31 -26.85 -30.38
CA THR A 572 -19.46 -25.67 -30.25
C THR A 572 -20.19 -24.43 -30.77
N TYR A 573 -20.34 -23.44 -29.91
CA TYR A 573 -20.83 -22.11 -30.24
C TYR A 573 -19.72 -21.09 -30.10
N TYR A 574 -19.68 -20.16 -31.04
CA TYR A 574 -18.85 -18.98 -30.99
C TYR A 574 -19.70 -17.83 -30.46
N TYR A 575 -19.11 -16.97 -29.64
CA TYR A 575 -19.80 -15.83 -29.07
C TYR A 575 -18.90 -14.60 -29.03
N LYS A 576 -19.54 -13.43 -29.07
CA LYS A 576 -18.90 -12.13 -28.94
C LYS A 576 -19.77 -11.24 -28.08
N ILE A 577 -19.19 -10.69 -27.01
CA ILE A 577 -19.86 -9.70 -26.18
C ILE A 577 -20.01 -8.42 -27.01
N VAL A 578 -21.23 -7.86 -27.06
CA VAL A 578 -21.50 -6.62 -27.79
C VAL A 578 -20.91 -5.46 -27.00
N SER A 579 -19.72 -5.01 -27.42
CA SER A 579 -18.97 -3.90 -26.85
C SER A 579 -18.08 -3.29 -27.94
N THR A 580 -17.58 -2.09 -27.70
CA THR A 580 -16.62 -1.38 -28.57
C THR A 580 -15.32 -2.15 -28.76
N ASN A 581 -14.88 -2.90 -27.74
CA ASN A 581 -13.66 -3.70 -27.81
C ASN A 581 -13.92 -5.10 -27.22
N SER A 582 -14.08 -6.11 -28.09
CA SER A 582 -14.44 -7.47 -27.70
C SER A 582 -13.99 -8.46 -28.77
N THR A 583 -13.55 -9.65 -28.33
CA THR A 583 -13.09 -10.75 -29.19
C THR A 583 -14.15 -11.83 -29.36
N VAL A 584 -14.01 -12.64 -30.41
CA VAL A 584 -14.82 -13.85 -30.56
C VAL A 584 -14.14 -14.96 -29.78
N ASP A 585 -14.84 -15.52 -28.81
CA ASP A 585 -14.46 -16.75 -28.11
C ASP A 585 -15.46 -17.86 -28.43
N HIS A 586 -15.26 -19.05 -27.88
CA HIS A 586 -16.13 -20.19 -28.13
C HIS A 586 -16.27 -21.07 -26.88
N PHE A 587 -17.37 -21.82 -26.84
CA PHE A 587 -17.63 -22.80 -25.80
C PHE A 587 -18.41 -23.98 -26.38
N MET A 588 -18.39 -25.11 -25.67
CA MET A 588 -19.26 -26.23 -25.97
C MET A 588 -20.51 -26.17 -25.09
N SER A 589 -21.69 -26.24 -25.71
CA SER A 589 -22.96 -26.31 -24.98
C SER A 589 -23.08 -27.62 -24.18
N SER A 590 -23.94 -27.61 -23.15
CA SER A 590 -24.12 -28.77 -22.27
C SER A 590 -24.50 -30.05 -23.02
N ARG A 591 -24.07 -31.19 -22.48
CA ARG A 591 -24.57 -32.51 -22.91
C ARG A 591 -26.00 -32.71 -22.40
N VAL A 592 -26.81 -33.44 -23.16
CA VAL A 592 -28.14 -33.81 -22.68
C VAL A 592 -28.01 -34.80 -21.52
N ALA A 593 -28.87 -34.69 -20.50
CA ALA A 593 -28.94 -35.66 -19.42
C ALA A 593 -29.12 -37.08 -20.00
N GLY A 594 -28.29 -38.01 -19.53
CA GLY A 594 -28.22 -39.39 -20.03
C GLY A 594 -27.30 -39.63 -21.23
N ASP A 595 -26.59 -38.62 -21.76
CA ASP A 595 -25.50 -38.88 -22.72
C ASP A 595 -24.37 -39.67 -22.05
N LYS A 596 -24.13 -40.89 -22.56
CA LYS A 596 -23.16 -41.86 -22.04
C LYS A 596 -21.77 -41.74 -22.66
N THR A 597 -21.54 -40.74 -23.50
CA THR A 597 -20.22 -40.47 -24.07
C THR A 597 -19.24 -40.10 -22.96
N PRO A 598 -18.03 -40.68 -22.94
CA PRO A 598 -17.04 -40.36 -21.92
C PRO A 598 -16.61 -38.89 -21.97
N PHE A 599 -16.37 -38.30 -20.80
CA PHE A 599 -15.85 -36.94 -20.68
C PHE A 599 -15.02 -36.76 -19.40
N THR A 600 -14.23 -35.69 -19.37
CA THR A 600 -13.37 -35.33 -18.22
C THR A 600 -13.68 -33.92 -17.75
N ILE A 601 -13.66 -33.72 -16.44
CA ILE A 601 -13.74 -32.41 -15.79
C ILE A 601 -12.46 -32.14 -15.00
N SER A 602 -12.14 -30.87 -14.80
CA SER A 602 -11.08 -30.44 -13.89
C SER A 602 -11.68 -29.95 -12.58
N VAL A 603 -10.98 -30.22 -11.49
CA VAL A 603 -11.40 -29.88 -10.13
C VAL A 603 -10.26 -29.13 -9.45
N VAL A 604 -10.54 -27.90 -9.03
CA VAL A 604 -9.60 -27.02 -8.31
C VAL A 604 -10.33 -26.38 -7.15
N ILE A 605 -9.68 -26.27 -6.01
CA ILE A 605 -10.21 -25.62 -4.80
C ILE A 605 -9.04 -24.93 -4.09
N ASP A 606 -9.31 -23.90 -3.29
CA ASP A 606 -8.32 -23.13 -2.56
C ASP A 606 -7.35 -22.41 -3.51
N MET A 607 -7.89 -21.70 -4.50
CA MET A 607 -7.11 -21.09 -5.58
C MET A 607 -7.09 -19.56 -5.50
N GLY A 608 -5.90 -19.00 -5.24
CA GLY A 608 -5.66 -17.57 -5.18
C GLY A 608 -5.23 -16.94 -6.51
N VAL A 609 -4.97 -15.63 -6.47
CA VAL A 609 -4.15 -14.92 -7.49
C VAL A 609 -2.81 -15.65 -7.68
N TYR A 610 -2.06 -15.45 -8.79
CA TYR A 610 -0.67 -15.97 -9.00
C TYR A 610 0.41 -14.90 -9.26
N GLY A 611 1.55 -14.96 -8.55
CA GLY A 611 2.72 -14.11 -8.76
C GLY A 611 3.86 -14.77 -9.54
N ALA A 612 4.93 -14.01 -9.86
CA ALA A 612 6.08 -14.46 -10.67
C ALA A 612 6.73 -15.79 -10.24
N ASP A 613 6.78 -16.05 -8.93
CA ASP A 613 7.38 -17.26 -8.35
C ASP A 613 6.36 -18.41 -8.18
N GLY A 614 5.13 -18.28 -8.72
CA GLY A 614 3.96 -18.95 -8.15
C GLY A 614 3.69 -18.39 -6.74
N TYR A 615 2.53 -18.66 -6.13
CA TYR A 615 2.48 -18.50 -4.67
C TYR A 615 3.29 -19.61 -4.01
N THR A 616 3.49 -19.54 -2.71
CA THR A 616 4.56 -20.30 -2.06
C THR A 616 4.13 -21.73 -1.78
N ILE A 617 4.92 -22.72 -2.23
CA ILE A 617 4.77 -24.12 -1.78
C ILE A 617 4.83 -24.17 -0.25
N GLU A 618 5.78 -23.45 0.35
CA GLU A 618 5.90 -23.30 1.80
C GLU A 618 5.01 -22.16 2.31
N ASN A 619 4.35 -22.32 3.46
CA ASN A 619 3.63 -21.22 4.09
C ASN A 619 4.60 -20.08 4.45
N ASN A 620 4.54 -18.96 3.71
CA ASN A 620 5.34 -17.76 3.96
C ASN A 620 4.44 -16.56 4.29
N PRO A 621 4.28 -16.24 5.59
CA PRO A 621 3.42 -15.15 6.02
C PRO A 621 3.80 -13.79 5.41
N ALA A 622 5.08 -13.55 5.09
CA ALA A 622 5.53 -12.27 4.55
C ALA A 622 5.01 -11.99 3.12
N LYS A 623 4.58 -13.02 2.38
CA LYS A 623 3.99 -12.81 1.04
C LYS A 623 2.54 -12.30 1.13
N ARG A 624 1.82 -12.58 2.24
CA ARG A 624 0.46 -12.06 2.49
C ARG A 624 0.43 -10.54 2.55
N ASP A 625 1.54 -9.93 2.95
CA ASP A 625 1.70 -8.47 3.02
C ASP A 625 1.92 -7.82 1.63
N THR A 626 2.07 -8.60 0.56
CA THR A 626 2.40 -8.07 -0.78
C THR A 626 1.26 -8.19 -1.80
N ILE A 627 0.14 -8.83 -1.45
CA ILE A 627 -0.92 -9.26 -2.38
C ILE A 627 -1.37 -8.18 -3.39
N PRO A 628 -1.68 -6.92 -3.02
CA PRO A 628 -2.13 -5.90 -3.97
C PRO A 628 -1.01 -5.33 -4.86
N SER A 629 0.23 -5.75 -4.66
CA SER A 629 1.42 -5.30 -5.40
C SER A 629 2.14 -6.42 -6.16
N ILE A 630 1.58 -7.64 -6.14
CA ILE A 630 2.15 -8.79 -6.86
C ILE A 630 1.90 -8.63 -8.35
N ASP A 631 3.00 -8.61 -9.13
CA ASP A 631 2.91 -8.70 -10.58
C ASP A 631 2.38 -10.09 -10.98
N PRO A 632 1.27 -10.17 -11.74
CA PRO A 632 0.64 -11.43 -12.06
C PRO A 632 1.54 -12.27 -12.98
N SER A 633 1.58 -13.58 -12.72
CA SER A 633 2.27 -14.55 -13.58
C SER A 633 1.50 -15.85 -13.65
N LEU A 634 1.67 -16.56 -14.77
CA LEU A 634 1.10 -17.90 -14.99
C LEU A 634 2.16 -19.00 -15.02
N ASN A 635 3.42 -18.67 -14.70
CA ASN A 635 4.49 -19.65 -14.62
C ASN A 635 4.38 -20.45 -13.33
N HIS A 636 4.48 -21.79 -13.41
CA HIS A 636 4.36 -22.70 -12.25
C HIS A 636 3.01 -22.58 -11.51
N THR A 637 1.90 -22.37 -12.24
CA THR A 637 0.57 -22.18 -11.64
C THR A 637 -0.46 -23.18 -12.14
N THR A 638 -1.44 -23.51 -11.29
CA THR A 638 -2.57 -24.36 -11.68
C THR A 638 -3.41 -23.72 -12.78
N ILE A 639 -3.61 -22.39 -12.74
CA ILE A 639 -4.27 -21.64 -13.82
C ILE A 639 -3.49 -21.77 -15.13
N GLY A 640 -2.17 -21.58 -15.11
CA GLY A 640 -1.32 -21.70 -16.29
C GLY A 640 -1.40 -23.10 -16.90
N ARG A 641 -1.38 -24.13 -16.05
CA ARG A 641 -1.55 -25.53 -16.46
C ARG A 641 -2.92 -25.79 -17.10
N LEU A 642 -4.01 -25.40 -16.44
CA LEU A 642 -5.36 -25.57 -16.98
C LEU A 642 -5.54 -24.82 -18.30
N ALA A 643 -4.95 -23.64 -18.46
CA ALA A 643 -4.97 -22.90 -19.71
C ALA A 643 -4.20 -23.62 -20.84
N GLN A 644 -3.09 -24.30 -20.52
CA GLN A 644 -2.33 -25.10 -21.49
C GLN A 644 -3.05 -26.40 -21.88
N THR A 645 -3.82 -26.99 -20.96
CA THR A 645 -4.58 -28.23 -21.17
C THR A 645 -6.07 -27.97 -21.34
N VAL A 646 -6.45 -26.77 -21.81
CA VAL A 646 -7.85 -26.32 -21.83
C VAL A 646 -8.75 -27.24 -22.67
N ASP A 647 -8.19 -27.95 -23.65
CA ASP A 647 -8.91 -28.88 -24.52
C ASP A 647 -9.10 -30.29 -23.91
N ASP A 648 -8.43 -30.60 -22.80
CA ASP A 648 -8.44 -31.94 -22.19
C ASP A 648 -9.65 -32.19 -21.27
N TYR A 649 -10.41 -31.15 -20.95
CA TYR A 649 -11.59 -31.20 -20.08
C TYR A 649 -12.74 -30.33 -20.61
N GLU A 650 -13.97 -30.65 -20.20
CA GLU A 650 -15.18 -29.99 -20.71
C GLU A 650 -15.62 -28.79 -19.86
N PHE A 651 -15.42 -28.85 -18.54
CA PHE A 651 -15.66 -27.74 -17.60
C PHE A 651 -14.83 -27.89 -16.32
N VAL A 652 -14.83 -26.83 -15.50
CA VAL A 652 -14.15 -26.80 -14.20
C VAL A 652 -15.17 -26.76 -13.07
N VAL A 653 -14.91 -27.50 -12.00
CA VAL A 653 -15.65 -27.46 -10.73
C VAL A 653 -14.75 -26.84 -9.66
N HIS A 654 -15.23 -25.78 -9.00
CA HIS A 654 -14.48 -25.03 -7.99
C HIS A 654 -15.33 -24.67 -6.76
N PRO A 655 -15.51 -25.62 -5.81
CA PRO A 655 -16.25 -25.35 -4.59
C PRO A 655 -15.40 -24.69 -3.51
N GLY A 656 -15.35 -23.36 -3.51
CA GLY A 656 -14.84 -22.51 -2.43
C GLY A 656 -13.46 -21.89 -2.66
N ASP A 657 -13.20 -20.82 -1.92
CA ASP A 657 -11.96 -20.06 -1.79
C ASP A 657 -11.39 -19.53 -3.12
N LEU A 658 -11.80 -18.31 -3.44
CA LEU A 658 -11.48 -17.54 -4.62
C LEU A 658 -10.61 -16.34 -4.24
N ALA A 659 -9.47 -16.21 -4.92
CA ALA A 659 -8.58 -15.05 -4.87
C ALA A 659 -7.84 -14.76 -3.54
N TYR A 660 -8.41 -15.09 -2.37
CA TYR A 660 -7.86 -14.79 -1.03
C TYR A 660 -7.66 -13.28 -0.80
N ALA A 661 -8.70 -12.48 -1.10
CA ALA A 661 -8.65 -11.02 -0.95
C ALA A 661 -8.86 -10.56 0.50
N ASP A 662 -9.51 -11.38 1.32
CA ASP A 662 -9.70 -11.23 2.76
C ASP A 662 -8.38 -11.29 3.55
N ASP A 663 -7.46 -12.17 3.18
CA ASP A 663 -6.13 -12.33 3.79
C ASP A 663 -5.34 -11.00 3.84
N TRP A 664 -5.58 -10.11 2.87
CA TRP A 664 -5.03 -8.75 2.83
C TRP A 664 -5.62 -7.85 3.94
N ILE A 665 -6.94 -7.89 4.17
CA ILE A 665 -7.63 -6.97 5.10
C ILE A 665 -7.38 -7.31 6.57
N GLU A 666 -6.99 -8.55 6.86
CA GLU A 666 -6.63 -8.98 8.21
C GLU A 666 -5.44 -8.22 8.82
N LYS A 667 -4.58 -7.61 7.98
CA LYS A 667 -3.34 -6.97 8.46
C LYS A 667 -3.53 -5.46 8.58
N ALA A 668 -3.40 -4.93 9.80
CA ALA A 668 -3.63 -3.51 10.09
C ALA A 668 -2.77 -2.52 9.27
N HIS A 669 -1.57 -2.92 8.84
CA HIS A 669 -0.70 -2.06 8.03
C HIS A 669 -1.13 -1.99 6.55
N ASN A 670 -1.84 -3.00 6.06
CA ASN A 670 -2.36 -3.08 4.69
C ASN A 670 -3.55 -2.14 4.46
N TRP A 671 -4.21 -1.67 5.53
CA TRP A 671 -5.31 -0.69 5.43
C TRP A 671 -4.90 0.63 4.72
N LEU A 672 -3.60 0.87 4.59
CA LEU A 672 -3.01 2.02 3.91
C LEU A 672 -2.88 1.85 2.38
N ASP A 673 -3.15 0.66 1.83
CA ASP A 673 -3.04 0.39 0.37
C ASP A 673 -4.22 0.97 -0.44
N GLY A 674 -5.14 1.66 0.23
CA GLY A 674 -6.29 2.36 -0.35
C GLY A 674 -7.50 1.45 -0.58
N ARG A 675 -8.70 2.07 -0.68
CA ARG A 675 -10.00 1.36 -0.80
C ARG A 675 -10.11 0.39 -1.99
N ASN A 676 -9.21 0.51 -2.97
CA ASN A 676 -9.22 -0.27 -4.20
C ASN A 676 -8.35 -1.54 -4.12
N ALA A 677 -7.56 -1.72 -3.05
CA ALA A 677 -6.62 -2.84 -2.95
C ALA A 677 -7.33 -4.20 -2.93
N TYR A 678 -8.30 -4.39 -2.06
CA TYR A 678 -9.13 -5.60 -2.02
C TYR A 678 -9.70 -5.96 -3.41
N GLN A 679 -10.26 -4.97 -4.11
CA GLN A 679 -10.82 -5.17 -5.46
C GLN A 679 -9.76 -5.48 -6.51
N ALA A 680 -8.58 -4.88 -6.41
CA ALA A 680 -7.48 -5.17 -7.32
C ALA A 680 -7.00 -6.63 -7.24
N ILE A 681 -7.06 -7.24 -6.04
CA ILE A 681 -6.73 -8.66 -5.85
C ILE A 681 -7.73 -9.54 -6.59
N LEU A 682 -9.03 -9.31 -6.38
CA LEU A 682 -10.10 -10.00 -7.09
C LEU A 682 -9.95 -9.86 -8.61
N GLU A 683 -9.77 -8.64 -9.09
CA GLU A 683 -9.63 -8.37 -10.52
C GLU A 683 -8.39 -9.04 -11.13
N THR A 684 -7.27 -9.06 -10.41
CA THR A 684 -6.05 -9.75 -10.85
C THR A 684 -6.30 -11.26 -10.98
N PHE A 685 -6.90 -11.87 -9.97
CA PHE A 685 -7.28 -13.28 -10.00
C PHE A 685 -8.19 -13.61 -11.19
N TYR A 686 -9.27 -12.85 -11.39
CA TYR A 686 -10.19 -13.11 -12.49
C TYR A 686 -9.61 -12.80 -13.87
N ASN A 687 -8.64 -11.89 -13.98
CA ASN A 687 -7.88 -11.69 -15.21
C ASN A 687 -7.02 -12.90 -15.55
N GLN A 688 -6.39 -13.52 -14.55
CA GLN A 688 -5.64 -14.77 -14.73
C GLN A 688 -6.56 -15.94 -15.08
N LEU A 689 -7.79 -15.95 -14.55
CA LEU A 689 -8.77 -17.01 -14.80
C LEU A 689 -9.43 -16.91 -16.18
N ALA A 690 -9.61 -15.71 -16.71
CA ALA A 690 -10.34 -15.43 -17.96
C ALA A 690 -9.93 -16.30 -19.17
N PRO A 691 -8.65 -16.63 -19.42
CA PRO A 691 -8.24 -17.54 -20.49
C PRO A 691 -8.91 -18.92 -20.46
N ILE A 692 -9.31 -19.40 -19.27
CA ILE A 692 -10.04 -20.65 -19.08
C ILE A 692 -11.54 -20.38 -19.05
N SER A 693 -11.97 -19.47 -18.17
CA SER A 693 -13.39 -19.27 -17.86
C SER A 693 -14.16 -18.63 -19.03
N ALA A 694 -13.49 -17.99 -19.98
CA ALA A 694 -14.11 -17.52 -21.24
C ALA A 694 -14.42 -18.66 -22.23
N ARG A 695 -13.88 -19.86 -22.04
CA ARG A 695 -14.01 -20.98 -23.01
C ARG A 695 -14.61 -22.24 -22.42
N LYS A 696 -14.46 -22.42 -21.12
CA LYS A 696 -14.96 -23.56 -20.37
C LYS A 696 -15.92 -23.07 -19.29
N PRO A 697 -17.10 -23.71 -19.13
CA PRO A 697 -17.94 -23.46 -17.97
C PRO A 697 -17.12 -23.61 -16.68
N TYR A 698 -17.31 -22.67 -15.77
CA TYR A 698 -16.59 -22.58 -14.50
C TYR A 698 -17.60 -22.60 -13.37
N MET A 699 -17.87 -23.79 -12.84
CA MET A 699 -18.94 -24.06 -11.89
C MET A 699 -18.41 -23.87 -10.46
N ALA A 700 -18.73 -22.72 -9.85
CA ALA A 700 -18.18 -22.31 -8.56
C ALA A 700 -19.23 -22.31 -7.44
N SER A 701 -18.80 -22.53 -6.20
CA SER A 701 -19.55 -22.25 -4.96
C SER A 701 -18.63 -21.51 -3.99
N PRO A 702 -19.16 -20.83 -2.95
CA PRO A 702 -18.31 -20.08 -2.02
C PRO A 702 -17.65 -20.99 -0.96
N GLY A 703 -16.57 -20.48 -0.38
CA GLY A 703 -15.80 -21.02 0.74
C GLY A 703 -15.54 -19.92 1.78
N ASN A 704 -14.74 -20.20 2.81
CA ASN A 704 -14.60 -19.26 3.93
C ASN A 704 -13.84 -17.98 3.55
N HIS A 705 -12.95 -18.01 2.55
CA HIS A 705 -12.26 -16.79 2.08
C HIS A 705 -13.16 -15.85 1.26
N GLU A 706 -14.43 -16.22 1.03
CA GLU A 706 -15.47 -15.30 0.57
C GLU A 706 -16.24 -14.65 1.74
N ALA A 707 -16.07 -15.12 2.97
CA ALA A 707 -16.59 -14.46 4.17
C ALA A 707 -15.68 -13.28 4.53
N ASP A 708 -15.97 -12.12 3.91
CA ASP A 708 -15.23 -10.86 4.04
C ASP A 708 -14.96 -10.38 5.50
N CYS A 709 -14.25 -9.24 5.60
CA CYS A 709 -13.71 -8.49 6.74
C CYS A 709 -14.45 -8.39 8.11
N GLU A 710 -15.61 -9.02 8.30
CA GLU A 710 -16.22 -9.25 9.62
C GLU A 710 -15.50 -10.37 10.41
N GLU A 711 -14.55 -11.10 9.81
CA GLU A 711 -13.70 -12.11 10.48
C GLU A 711 -12.94 -11.56 11.69
N VAL A 712 -12.63 -10.26 11.69
CA VAL A 712 -11.91 -9.58 12.77
C VAL A 712 -12.87 -8.69 13.54
N ALA A 713 -13.28 -9.11 14.75
CA ALA A 713 -14.25 -8.40 15.60
C ALA A 713 -13.89 -6.92 15.93
N PHE A 714 -12.64 -6.50 15.72
CA PHE A 714 -12.16 -5.11 15.88
C PHE A 714 -12.14 -4.30 14.55
N ALA A 715 -12.32 -4.95 13.39
CA ALA A 715 -12.21 -4.34 12.05
C ALA A 715 -13.55 -4.18 11.31
N ALA A 716 -14.68 -4.62 11.89
CA ALA A 716 -16.00 -4.48 11.26
C ALA A 716 -16.38 -3.01 10.93
N THR A 717 -15.81 -2.02 11.63
CA THR A 717 -15.97 -0.58 11.30
C THR A 717 -15.02 -0.06 10.24
N LEU A 718 -14.06 -0.88 9.79
CA LEU A 718 -13.00 -0.56 8.82
C LEU A 718 -13.18 -1.30 7.49
N CYS A 719 -14.16 -2.20 7.39
CA CYS A 719 -14.60 -2.79 6.14
C CYS A 719 -14.91 -1.70 5.10
N PRO A 720 -14.41 -1.80 3.86
CA PRO A 720 -14.87 -0.96 2.77
C PRO A 720 -16.39 -1.04 2.65
N ASP A 721 -17.05 0.09 2.43
CA ASP A 721 -18.50 0.16 2.31
C ASP A 721 -19.02 -0.91 1.33
N GLY A 722 -19.97 -1.72 1.80
CA GLY A 722 -20.60 -2.74 0.97
C GLY A 722 -19.82 -4.05 0.80
N GLN A 723 -18.66 -4.21 1.44
CA GLN A 723 -17.92 -5.47 1.51
C GLN A 723 -18.40 -6.29 2.72
N LYS A 724 -19.28 -7.27 2.50
CA LYS A 724 -19.85 -8.17 3.53
C LYS A 724 -19.67 -9.63 3.13
N ASN A 725 -19.80 -10.56 4.06
CA ASN A 725 -19.63 -12.00 3.81
C ASN A 725 -20.38 -12.44 2.53
N PHE A 726 -19.62 -13.02 1.60
CA PHE A 726 -19.99 -13.50 0.27
C PHE A 726 -20.38 -12.45 -0.77
N THR A 727 -20.07 -11.16 -0.57
CA THR A 727 -20.54 -10.09 -1.46
C THR A 727 -20.04 -10.25 -2.89
N ASP A 728 -18.73 -10.50 -3.09
CA ASP A 728 -18.20 -10.67 -4.45
C ASP A 728 -18.84 -11.89 -5.13
N PHE A 729 -18.92 -13.03 -4.44
CA PHE A 729 -19.54 -14.24 -4.96
C PHE A 729 -21.00 -14.01 -5.39
N ILE A 730 -21.82 -13.38 -4.53
CA ILE A 730 -23.22 -13.08 -4.84
C ILE A 730 -23.34 -12.21 -6.11
N ASN A 731 -22.52 -11.17 -6.22
CA ASN A 731 -22.59 -10.24 -7.35
C ASN A 731 -21.99 -10.80 -8.64
N ARG A 732 -20.96 -11.63 -8.53
CA ARG A 732 -20.21 -12.17 -9.66
C ARG A 732 -20.80 -13.47 -10.18
N PHE A 733 -21.14 -14.40 -9.28
CA PHE A 733 -21.61 -15.74 -9.64
C PHE A 733 -23.11 -15.93 -9.45
N GLY A 734 -23.76 -15.12 -8.60
CA GLY A 734 -25.17 -15.34 -8.28
C GLY A 734 -26.16 -15.18 -9.43
N ARG A 735 -25.74 -14.63 -10.57
CA ARG A 735 -26.55 -14.55 -11.81
C ARG A 735 -26.03 -15.42 -12.95
N THR A 736 -24.92 -16.13 -12.75
CA THR A 736 -24.34 -17.05 -13.71
C THR A 736 -24.57 -18.51 -13.32
N MET A 737 -24.47 -18.82 -12.01
CA MET A 737 -24.69 -20.17 -11.51
C MET A 737 -26.16 -20.60 -11.67
N PRO A 738 -26.41 -21.90 -11.94
CA PRO A 738 -27.75 -22.41 -12.10
C PRO A 738 -28.51 -22.48 -10.77
N THR A 739 -29.80 -22.76 -10.86
CA THR A 739 -30.56 -23.40 -9.78
C THR A 739 -30.72 -24.89 -10.13
N ALA A 740 -31.31 -25.72 -9.25
CA ALA A 740 -31.52 -27.12 -9.60
C ALA A 740 -32.27 -27.29 -10.92
N PHE A 741 -31.73 -28.17 -11.77
CA PHE A 741 -32.31 -28.47 -13.08
C PHE A 741 -33.68 -29.13 -12.95
N THR A 742 -34.49 -28.99 -13.99
CA THR A 742 -35.74 -29.75 -14.07
C THR A 742 -35.40 -31.19 -14.42
N SER A 743 -35.81 -32.14 -13.58
CA SER A 743 -35.55 -33.57 -13.82
C SER A 743 -36.17 -34.05 -15.14
N THR A 744 -35.37 -34.78 -15.91
CA THR A 744 -35.83 -35.49 -17.12
C THR A 744 -36.38 -36.89 -16.81
N SER A 745 -36.50 -37.28 -15.54
CA SER A 745 -37.04 -38.58 -15.15
C SER A 745 -38.51 -38.75 -15.53
N ALA A 746 -38.88 -39.98 -15.91
CA ALA A 746 -40.27 -40.37 -16.12
C ALA A 746 -41.08 -40.41 -14.80
N SER A 747 -40.41 -40.44 -13.64
CA SER A 747 -41.06 -40.48 -12.31
C SER A 747 -41.64 -39.12 -11.90
N ASP A 748 -42.95 -39.09 -11.63
CA ASP A 748 -43.64 -37.90 -11.11
C ASP A 748 -43.03 -37.41 -9.79
N ALA A 749 -42.63 -38.35 -8.93
CA ALA A 749 -42.01 -38.05 -7.64
C ALA A 749 -40.62 -37.41 -7.82
N ALA A 750 -39.81 -37.94 -8.74
CA ALA A 750 -38.51 -37.37 -9.07
C ALA A 750 -38.66 -35.93 -9.60
N ARG A 751 -39.61 -35.69 -10.51
CA ARG A 751 -39.90 -34.34 -11.01
C ARG A 751 -40.42 -33.41 -9.92
N ALA A 752 -41.24 -33.90 -8.99
CA ALA A 752 -41.71 -33.11 -7.85
C ALA A 752 -40.56 -32.71 -6.92
N ASN A 753 -39.66 -33.66 -6.61
CA ASN A 753 -38.47 -33.45 -5.80
C ASN A 753 -37.48 -32.47 -6.45
N ALA A 754 -37.19 -32.60 -7.74
CA ALA A 754 -36.33 -31.67 -8.46
C ALA A 754 -36.92 -30.24 -8.48
N ASN A 755 -38.24 -30.11 -8.67
CA ASN A 755 -38.91 -28.82 -8.57
C ASN A 755 -38.83 -28.23 -7.16
N ARG A 756 -38.90 -29.07 -6.12
CA ARG A 756 -38.72 -28.65 -4.72
C ARG A 756 -37.29 -28.18 -4.48
N ALA A 757 -36.28 -28.92 -4.93
CA ALA A 757 -34.88 -28.50 -4.86
C ALA A 757 -34.68 -27.15 -5.56
N ARG A 758 -35.25 -26.96 -6.76
CA ARG A 758 -35.14 -25.69 -7.48
C ARG A 758 -35.70 -24.49 -6.71
N GLN A 759 -36.79 -24.69 -5.97
CA GLN A 759 -37.37 -23.64 -5.12
C GLN A 759 -36.51 -23.32 -3.89
N LEU A 760 -35.71 -24.29 -3.43
CA LEU A 760 -34.86 -24.19 -2.25
C LEU A 760 -33.44 -23.71 -2.54
N ALA A 761 -33.01 -23.74 -3.81
CA ALA A 761 -31.72 -23.22 -4.29
C ALA A 761 -31.71 -21.67 -4.37
N ASN A 762 -31.93 -21.00 -3.23
CA ASN A 762 -31.96 -19.55 -3.12
C ASN A 762 -31.53 -19.08 -1.71
N PRO A 763 -30.46 -18.29 -1.55
CA PRO A 763 -29.60 -17.71 -2.59
C PRO A 763 -28.73 -18.76 -3.30
N PRO A 764 -28.04 -18.40 -4.40
CA PRO A 764 -27.31 -19.35 -5.26
C PRO A 764 -25.98 -19.83 -4.65
N PHE A 765 -26.00 -20.26 -3.38
CA PHE A 765 -24.85 -20.85 -2.68
C PHE A 765 -24.79 -22.35 -2.91
N TRP A 766 -25.96 -22.99 -3.00
CA TRP A 766 -26.13 -24.39 -3.34
C TRP A 766 -27.01 -24.55 -4.57
N TYR A 767 -26.63 -25.44 -5.48
CA TYR A 767 -27.33 -25.69 -6.73
C TYR A 767 -27.01 -27.08 -7.28
N SER A 768 -27.73 -27.52 -8.30
CA SER A 768 -27.46 -28.78 -8.98
C SER A 768 -27.67 -28.66 -10.48
N PHE A 769 -26.99 -29.50 -11.25
CA PHE A 769 -27.12 -29.55 -12.70
C PHE A 769 -26.78 -30.94 -13.24
N GLU A 770 -27.33 -31.26 -14.41
CA GLU A 770 -27.04 -32.50 -15.12
C GLU A 770 -26.10 -32.21 -16.29
N TYR A 771 -25.11 -33.09 -16.48
CA TYR A 771 -24.19 -33.03 -17.61
C TYR A 771 -23.87 -34.44 -18.10
N GLY A 772 -24.48 -34.83 -19.22
CA GLY A 772 -24.37 -36.20 -19.73
C GLY A 772 -24.90 -37.21 -18.71
N MET A 773 -24.10 -38.21 -18.39
CA MET A 773 -24.46 -39.30 -17.47
C MET A 773 -24.30 -38.96 -15.98
N VAL A 774 -24.12 -37.70 -15.62
CA VAL A 774 -23.77 -37.27 -14.26
C VAL A 774 -24.72 -36.20 -13.76
N HIS A 775 -25.17 -36.37 -12.51
CA HIS A 775 -25.83 -35.34 -11.72
C HIS A 775 -24.83 -34.73 -10.74
N PHE A 776 -24.63 -33.42 -10.83
CA PHE A 776 -23.73 -32.65 -9.96
C PHE A 776 -24.54 -31.82 -8.98
N VAL A 777 -24.11 -31.80 -7.72
CA VAL A 777 -24.67 -30.95 -6.67
C VAL A 777 -23.54 -30.16 -6.02
N MET A 778 -23.73 -28.86 -5.86
CA MET A 778 -22.84 -27.99 -5.10
C MET A 778 -23.53 -27.62 -3.80
N ILE A 779 -22.84 -27.83 -2.69
CA ILE A 779 -23.26 -27.46 -1.34
C ILE A 779 -22.29 -26.44 -0.76
N ASP A 780 -22.78 -25.67 0.19
CA ASP A 780 -22.06 -24.72 1.02
C ASP A 780 -21.84 -25.35 2.41
N THR A 781 -20.58 -25.58 2.74
CA THR A 781 -20.16 -26.19 4.02
C THR A 781 -19.81 -25.13 5.07
N GLU A 782 -19.95 -23.86 4.76
CA GLU A 782 -19.62 -22.74 5.63
C GLU A 782 -20.81 -22.31 6.48
N THR A 783 -22.00 -22.28 5.89
CA THR A 783 -23.20 -21.70 6.51
C THR A 783 -24.49 -22.47 6.20
N ASP A 784 -25.62 -22.02 6.75
CA ASP A 784 -26.98 -22.52 6.50
C ASP A 784 -27.30 -23.96 6.97
N PHE A 785 -26.59 -24.45 7.99
CA PHE A 785 -26.94 -25.65 8.76
C PHE A 785 -26.61 -25.49 10.26
N ALA A 786 -27.07 -26.42 11.09
CA ALA A 786 -26.81 -26.39 12.54
C ALA A 786 -25.31 -26.49 12.85
N ASP A 787 -24.81 -25.61 13.71
CA ASP A 787 -23.40 -25.52 14.09
C ASP A 787 -22.44 -25.31 12.91
N ALA A 788 -22.92 -24.71 11.81
CA ALA A 788 -22.10 -24.40 10.66
C ALA A 788 -20.90 -23.51 11.07
N PRO A 789 -19.68 -23.77 10.56
CA PRO A 789 -18.47 -23.11 11.03
C PRO A 789 -18.55 -21.59 11.01
N ASP A 790 -19.09 -21.03 9.93
CA ASP A 790 -19.08 -19.59 9.71
C ASP A 790 -20.35 -18.93 10.24
N ALA A 791 -21.39 -19.68 10.61
CA ALA A 791 -22.64 -19.14 11.14
C ALA A 791 -22.45 -18.33 12.44
N PRO A 792 -23.39 -17.43 12.81
CA PRO A 792 -23.36 -16.74 14.10
C PRO A 792 -23.23 -17.72 15.28
N GLY A 793 -22.10 -17.65 15.99
CA GLY A 793 -21.76 -18.57 17.10
C GLY A 793 -21.09 -19.88 16.67
N GLY A 794 -20.79 -20.06 15.38
CA GLY A 794 -20.06 -21.17 14.80
C GLY A 794 -18.57 -21.18 15.17
N SER A 795 -17.88 -22.27 14.83
CA SER A 795 -16.50 -22.53 15.25
C SER A 795 -15.45 -21.62 14.62
N ALA A 796 -15.73 -21.06 13.43
CA ALA A 796 -14.82 -20.13 12.76
C ALA A 796 -14.98 -18.70 13.27
N GLY A 797 -16.11 -18.36 13.90
CA GLY A 797 -16.33 -17.04 14.50
C GLY A 797 -16.65 -15.92 13.51
N LEU A 798 -17.01 -16.26 12.26
CA LEU A 798 -17.16 -15.29 11.16
C LEU A 798 -18.54 -14.62 11.07
N GLY A 799 -19.57 -15.20 11.70
CA GLY A 799 -20.91 -14.59 11.74
C GLY A 799 -21.69 -14.58 10.42
N SER A 800 -21.28 -15.38 9.45
CA SER A 800 -21.88 -15.52 8.12
C SER A 800 -23.22 -16.27 8.14
N GLY A 801 -24.31 -15.56 7.78
CA GLY A 801 -25.62 -16.16 7.53
C GLY A 801 -26.52 -16.26 8.77
N PRO A 802 -27.62 -17.03 8.71
CA PRO A 802 -28.07 -17.81 7.55
C PRO A 802 -28.49 -16.91 6.38
N PHE A 803 -28.28 -17.40 5.16
CA PHE A 803 -28.68 -16.71 3.94
C PHE A 803 -29.96 -17.29 3.35
N GLY A 804 -30.25 -18.55 3.66
CA GLY A 804 -31.54 -19.17 3.44
C GLY A 804 -32.65 -18.46 4.22
N THR A 805 -33.88 -18.62 3.74
CA THR A 805 -35.08 -18.03 4.35
C THR A 805 -35.45 -18.67 5.70
N TYR A 806 -34.89 -19.85 6.02
CA TYR A 806 -35.04 -20.54 7.29
C TYR A 806 -33.87 -21.50 7.55
N ALA A 807 -33.66 -21.86 8.81
CA ALA A 807 -32.61 -22.79 9.21
C ALA A 807 -32.75 -24.15 8.50
N ASN A 808 -31.65 -24.68 7.97
CA ASN A 808 -31.58 -25.94 7.22
C ASN A 808 -32.25 -25.94 5.83
N GLN A 809 -32.57 -24.77 5.25
CA GLN A 809 -33.08 -24.71 3.87
C GLN A 809 -32.18 -25.46 2.88
N GLN A 810 -30.86 -25.37 3.06
CA GLN A 810 -29.87 -26.11 2.27
C GLN A 810 -29.99 -27.64 2.45
N LEU A 811 -30.21 -28.13 3.66
CA LEU A 811 -30.35 -29.57 3.90
C LEU A 811 -31.65 -30.10 3.27
N ASP A 812 -32.73 -29.33 3.32
CA ASP A 812 -33.97 -29.63 2.61
C ASP A 812 -33.76 -29.64 1.09
N PHE A 813 -32.97 -28.69 0.58
CA PHE A 813 -32.57 -28.63 -0.83
C PHE A 813 -31.86 -29.92 -1.22
N LEU A 814 -30.79 -30.28 -0.50
CA LEU A 814 -29.97 -31.44 -0.80
C LEU A 814 -30.80 -32.72 -0.71
N ALA A 815 -31.62 -32.87 0.33
CA ALA A 815 -32.48 -34.03 0.49
C ALA A 815 -33.49 -34.19 -0.66
N ALA A 816 -34.09 -33.08 -1.13
CA ALA A 816 -34.99 -33.09 -2.28
C ALA A 816 -34.25 -33.36 -3.58
N ASP A 817 -33.09 -32.75 -3.77
CA ASP A 817 -32.29 -32.86 -4.99
C ASP A 817 -31.78 -34.31 -5.18
N LEU A 818 -31.13 -34.88 -4.17
CA LEU A 818 -30.63 -36.25 -4.21
C LEU A 818 -31.77 -37.28 -4.37
N ALA A 819 -32.93 -37.03 -3.75
CA ALA A 819 -34.12 -37.87 -3.92
C ALA A 819 -34.77 -37.76 -5.31
N SER A 820 -34.33 -36.81 -6.15
CA SER A 820 -34.80 -36.64 -7.52
C SER A 820 -33.95 -37.37 -8.56
N VAL A 821 -32.76 -37.84 -8.18
CA VAL A 821 -31.78 -38.43 -9.10
C VAL A 821 -32.26 -39.80 -9.55
N ASP A 822 -32.52 -39.91 -10.86
CA ASP A 822 -32.86 -41.16 -11.54
C ASP A 822 -31.60 -41.76 -12.16
N ARG A 823 -31.06 -42.81 -11.53
CA ARG A 823 -29.80 -43.45 -11.94
C ARG A 823 -29.87 -44.09 -13.32
N THR A 824 -31.06 -44.30 -13.89
CA THR A 824 -31.20 -44.76 -15.27
C THR A 824 -30.94 -43.65 -16.29
N VAL A 825 -31.05 -42.39 -15.87
CA VAL A 825 -30.70 -41.20 -16.65
C VAL A 825 -29.27 -40.78 -16.32
N THR A 826 -29.00 -40.40 -15.07
CA THR A 826 -27.70 -39.94 -14.58
C THR A 826 -27.15 -40.95 -13.58
N PRO A 827 -26.48 -42.03 -14.06
CA PRO A 827 -25.96 -43.07 -13.18
C PRO A 827 -25.00 -42.53 -12.12
N TRP A 828 -24.18 -41.54 -12.45
CA TRP A 828 -23.22 -40.96 -11.51
C TRP A 828 -23.80 -39.78 -10.73
N LEU A 829 -23.53 -39.76 -9.43
CA LEU A 829 -23.92 -38.67 -8.53
C LEU A 829 -22.69 -38.10 -7.82
N VAL A 830 -22.40 -36.83 -8.07
CA VAL A 830 -21.24 -36.13 -7.53
C VAL A 830 -21.69 -34.94 -6.69
N VAL A 831 -21.13 -34.80 -5.49
CA VAL A 831 -21.36 -33.67 -4.60
C VAL A 831 -20.06 -32.89 -4.41
N GLY A 832 -20.08 -31.58 -4.59
CA GLY A 832 -18.97 -30.67 -4.28
C GLY A 832 -19.31 -29.76 -3.10
N GLY A 833 -18.34 -29.53 -2.23
CA GLY A 833 -18.42 -28.54 -1.14
C GLY A 833 -17.02 -28.06 -0.77
N HIS A 834 -16.91 -27.16 0.20
CA HIS A 834 -15.63 -26.56 0.54
C HIS A 834 -14.91 -27.33 1.67
N ARG A 835 -15.34 -27.21 2.93
CA ARG A 835 -14.73 -27.88 4.08
C ARG A 835 -14.91 -29.41 4.07
N PRO A 836 -13.81 -30.18 4.16
CA PRO A 836 -13.86 -31.63 4.29
C PRO A 836 -14.04 -32.03 5.76
N TRP A 837 -14.68 -33.17 5.98
CA TRP A 837 -14.65 -33.87 7.27
C TRP A 837 -13.66 -35.03 7.30
N TYR A 838 -13.24 -35.52 6.14
CA TYR A 838 -12.13 -36.46 6.01
C TYR A 838 -10.89 -35.74 5.51
N THR A 839 -9.86 -35.69 6.34
CA THR A 839 -8.56 -35.07 6.03
C THR A 839 -7.45 -35.76 6.81
N THR A 840 -6.24 -35.77 6.25
CA THR A 840 -5.02 -36.20 6.95
C THR A 840 -4.41 -35.09 7.80
N GLY A 841 -4.69 -33.82 7.51
CA GLY A 841 -4.18 -32.66 8.25
C GLY A 841 -5.28 -31.63 8.57
N GLY A 842 -5.06 -30.76 9.55
CA GLY A 842 -6.07 -29.82 10.04
C GLY A 842 -7.16 -30.47 10.90
N SER A 843 -8.15 -29.68 11.34
CA SER A 843 -9.35 -30.18 12.01
C SER A 843 -10.46 -30.37 10.99
N GLY A 844 -10.78 -31.61 10.64
CA GLY A 844 -11.95 -31.90 9.78
C GLY A 844 -13.24 -31.31 10.35
N CYS A 845 -14.19 -30.96 9.47
CA CYS A 845 -15.43 -30.33 9.88
C CYS A 845 -16.46 -31.34 10.42
N ALA A 846 -16.42 -31.62 11.72
CA ALA A 846 -17.39 -32.52 12.37
C ALA A 846 -18.86 -32.06 12.22
N PRO A 847 -19.21 -30.76 12.32
CA PRO A 847 -20.57 -30.29 12.04
C PRO A 847 -21.02 -30.59 10.59
N CYS A 848 -20.12 -30.39 9.62
CA CYS A 848 -20.38 -30.72 8.21
C CYS A 848 -20.65 -32.21 8.04
N GLN A 849 -19.84 -33.08 8.67
CA GLN A 849 -20.08 -34.53 8.64
C GLN A 849 -21.47 -34.87 9.18
N ALA A 850 -21.83 -34.33 10.33
CA ALA A 850 -23.11 -34.61 10.98
C ALA A 850 -24.32 -34.14 10.12
N ALA A 851 -24.17 -33.00 9.44
CA ALA A 851 -25.22 -32.41 8.61
C ALA A 851 -25.39 -33.12 7.26
N PHE A 852 -24.30 -33.41 6.56
CA PHE A 852 -24.34 -33.82 5.15
C PHE A 852 -24.11 -35.32 4.93
N GLU A 853 -23.19 -35.95 5.66
CA GLU A 853 -22.83 -37.36 5.42
C GLU A 853 -24.04 -38.33 5.46
N PRO A 854 -25.02 -38.18 6.38
CA PRO A 854 -26.21 -39.05 6.38
C PRO A 854 -27.02 -38.97 5.10
N LEU A 855 -27.13 -37.78 4.48
CA LEU A 855 -27.86 -37.59 3.22
C LEU A 855 -27.07 -38.17 2.04
N LEU A 856 -25.75 -37.93 2.01
CA LEU A 856 -24.85 -38.47 0.99
C LEU A 856 -24.89 -40.00 0.97
N TYR A 857 -24.79 -40.64 2.15
CA TYR A 857 -24.88 -42.09 2.27
C TYR A 857 -26.27 -42.61 1.91
N LYS A 858 -27.34 -42.01 2.46
CA LYS A 858 -28.73 -42.43 2.22
C LYS A 858 -29.05 -42.50 0.73
N TYR A 859 -28.70 -41.48 -0.05
CA TYR A 859 -29.01 -41.43 -1.48
C TYR A 859 -27.88 -41.95 -2.39
N GLY A 860 -26.84 -42.55 -1.78
CA GLY A 860 -25.76 -43.25 -2.48
C GLY A 860 -24.88 -42.38 -3.36
N VAL A 861 -24.50 -41.18 -2.90
CA VAL A 861 -23.52 -40.31 -3.59
C VAL A 861 -22.24 -41.11 -3.89
N ASP A 862 -21.71 -40.99 -5.11
CA ASP A 862 -20.57 -41.81 -5.54
C ASP A 862 -19.24 -41.14 -5.24
N LEU A 863 -19.15 -39.82 -5.50
CA LEU A 863 -17.97 -39.02 -5.24
C LEU A 863 -18.36 -37.71 -4.54
N ALA A 864 -17.64 -37.41 -3.48
CA ALA A 864 -17.70 -36.14 -2.78
C ALA A 864 -16.36 -35.41 -2.90
N ILE A 865 -16.40 -34.15 -3.31
CA ILE A 865 -15.25 -33.32 -3.68
C ILE A 865 -15.18 -32.14 -2.69
N PHE A 866 -14.04 -31.97 -2.04
CA PHE A 866 -13.81 -30.92 -1.02
C PHE A 866 -12.44 -30.24 -1.17
N GLY A 867 -12.24 -29.10 -0.50
CA GLY A 867 -11.01 -28.30 -0.45
C GLY A 867 -10.64 -27.93 0.98
N HIS A 868 -10.45 -26.65 1.27
CA HIS A 868 -10.10 -26.01 2.55
C HIS A 868 -8.77 -26.44 3.21
N VAL A 869 -8.38 -27.69 3.03
CA VAL A 869 -7.07 -28.20 3.44
C VAL A 869 -6.17 -28.11 2.22
N HIS A 870 -5.18 -27.21 2.28
CA HIS A 870 -4.37 -26.77 1.14
C HIS A 870 -3.38 -27.84 0.65
N ASN A 871 -3.86 -29.01 0.28
CA ASN A 871 -3.11 -30.12 -0.29
C ASN A 871 -4.07 -31.05 -1.05
N SER A 872 -3.52 -32.07 -1.71
CA SER A 872 -4.31 -33.04 -2.47
C SER A 872 -4.44 -34.36 -1.73
N GLN A 873 -5.65 -34.90 -1.60
CA GLN A 873 -5.90 -36.14 -0.86
C GLN A 873 -6.98 -37.02 -1.49
N ARG A 874 -6.84 -38.33 -1.33
CA ARG A 874 -7.87 -39.32 -1.69
C ARG A 874 -8.10 -40.31 -0.56
N PHE A 875 -9.37 -40.63 -0.35
CA PHE A 875 -9.80 -41.63 0.62
C PHE A 875 -10.42 -42.84 -0.07
N ALA A 876 -10.40 -43.98 0.61
CA ALA A 876 -11.31 -45.07 0.29
C ALA A 876 -12.76 -44.62 0.54
N PRO A 877 -13.75 -45.24 -0.13
CA PRO A 877 -15.14 -45.06 0.22
C PRO A 877 -15.35 -45.27 1.72
N VAL A 878 -15.96 -44.29 2.38
CA VAL A 878 -15.96 -44.19 3.85
C VAL A 878 -17.25 -43.53 4.34
N VAL A 879 -17.77 -44.02 5.45
CA VAL A 879 -18.90 -43.40 6.16
C VAL A 879 -18.70 -43.55 7.65
N ASN A 880 -18.98 -42.51 8.44
CA ASN A 880 -18.79 -42.51 9.89
C ASN A 880 -17.41 -43.06 10.29
N ASN A 881 -16.35 -42.55 9.65
CA ASN A 881 -14.96 -42.95 9.89
C ASN A 881 -14.63 -44.43 9.63
N THR A 882 -15.52 -45.17 8.95
CA THR A 882 -15.37 -46.59 8.66
C THR A 882 -15.31 -46.80 7.16
N ALA A 883 -14.20 -47.36 6.67
CA ALA A 883 -14.06 -47.69 5.26
C ALA A 883 -15.09 -48.74 4.85
N ASP A 884 -15.70 -48.57 3.69
CA ASP A 884 -16.60 -49.55 3.12
C ASP A 884 -15.80 -50.82 2.78
N PRO A 885 -16.24 -52.01 3.25
CA PRO A 885 -15.56 -53.27 2.98
C PRO A 885 -15.48 -53.62 1.49
N ALA A 886 -16.36 -53.07 0.64
CA ALA A 886 -16.32 -53.25 -0.81
C ALA A 886 -15.19 -52.45 -1.49
N GLY A 887 -14.54 -51.52 -0.77
CA GLY A 887 -13.47 -50.69 -1.30
C GLY A 887 -13.90 -49.93 -2.55
N MET A 888 -13.10 -49.95 -3.61
CA MET A 888 -13.39 -49.23 -4.86
C MET A 888 -14.34 -50.00 -5.80
N THR A 889 -14.90 -51.13 -5.38
CA THR A 889 -15.71 -52.02 -6.24
C THR A 889 -17.12 -52.17 -5.68
N ASN A 890 -18.02 -51.33 -6.20
CA ASN A 890 -19.42 -51.21 -5.81
C ASN A 890 -19.67 -50.87 -4.32
N PRO A 891 -18.99 -49.85 -3.75
CA PRO A 891 -19.24 -49.41 -2.38
C PRO A 891 -20.62 -48.76 -2.23
N LYS A 892 -21.15 -48.88 -1.01
CA LYS A 892 -22.32 -48.15 -0.54
C LYS A 892 -21.96 -46.74 -0.10
N ALA A 893 -20.81 -46.59 0.57
CA ALA A 893 -20.33 -45.28 0.99
C ALA A 893 -19.78 -44.44 -0.19
N PRO A 894 -19.83 -43.10 -0.12
CA PRO A 894 -19.19 -42.23 -1.10
C PRO A 894 -17.67 -42.32 -1.02
N MET A 895 -17.01 -42.14 -2.16
CA MET A 895 -15.59 -41.84 -2.24
C MET A 895 -15.36 -40.35 -1.96
N TYR A 896 -14.32 -40.00 -1.20
CA TYR A 896 -13.99 -38.61 -0.88
C TYR A 896 -12.63 -38.22 -1.46
N ILE A 897 -12.54 -36.98 -1.97
CA ILE A 897 -11.28 -36.34 -2.34
C ILE A 897 -11.17 -34.94 -1.74
N VAL A 898 -9.93 -34.51 -1.49
CA VAL A 898 -9.59 -33.12 -1.20
C VAL A 898 -8.72 -32.60 -2.33
N ALA A 899 -9.14 -31.53 -3.00
CA ALA A 899 -8.47 -30.89 -4.13
C ALA A 899 -8.02 -29.45 -3.81
N GLY A 900 -7.63 -29.20 -2.56
CA GLY A 900 -7.15 -27.91 -2.04
C GLY A 900 -5.71 -27.57 -2.39
N GLY A 901 -5.02 -28.43 -3.15
CA GLY A 901 -3.64 -28.22 -3.55
C GLY A 901 -3.46 -27.23 -4.71
N ALA A 902 -4.53 -26.53 -5.15
CA ALA A 902 -4.48 -25.74 -6.36
C ALA A 902 -3.48 -24.59 -6.25
N GLY A 903 -3.40 -23.94 -5.09
CA GLY A 903 -2.38 -22.95 -4.77
C GLY A 903 -2.96 -21.56 -4.49
N ASN A 904 -2.58 -21.03 -3.34
CA ASN A 904 -3.01 -19.74 -2.82
C ASN A 904 -1.87 -19.12 -1.98
N ILE A 905 -2.14 -17.93 -1.43
CA ILE A 905 -1.15 -17.15 -0.69
C ILE A 905 -0.80 -17.74 0.69
N GLU A 906 -1.66 -18.58 1.27
CA GLU A 906 -1.37 -19.25 2.53
C GLU A 906 -0.38 -20.42 2.39
N GLY A 907 -0.15 -20.87 1.15
CA GLY A 907 0.72 -21.99 0.80
C GLY A 907 0.15 -23.36 1.13
N LEU A 908 0.92 -24.42 0.86
CA LEU A 908 0.44 -25.80 1.04
C LEU A 908 0.47 -26.23 2.51
N SER A 909 -0.60 -26.91 2.91
CA SER A 909 -0.72 -27.56 4.21
C SER A 909 0.02 -28.89 4.22
N SER A 910 0.86 -29.12 5.24
CA SER A 910 1.57 -30.39 5.40
C SER A 910 0.60 -31.58 5.47
N VAL A 911 0.99 -32.71 4.88
CA VAL A 911 0.27 -33.98 5.06
C VAL A 911 0.37 -34.40 6.53
N GLY A 912 -0.77 -34.61 7.18
CA GLY A 912 -0.81 -35.00 8.59
C GLY A 912 -0.87 -36.52 8.79
N ALA A 913 -1.61 -36.97 9.82
CA ALA A 913 -1.63 -38.36 10.23
C ALA A 913 -2.35 -39.27 9.23
N ASN A 914 -1.74 -40.43 8.94
CA ASN A 914 -2.34 -41.45 8.11
C ASN A 914 -3.44 -42.20 8.89
N VAL A 915 -4.68 -42.13 8.42
CA VAL A 915 -5.84 -42.88 8.93
C VAL A 915 -6.14 -44.07 8.02
N SER A 916 -6.78 -45.13 8.54
CA SER A 916 -6.93 -46.42 7.83
C SER A 916 -7.64 -46.34 6.47
N TYR A 917 -8.47 -45.32 6.27
CA TYR A 917 -9.18 -45.06 5.03
C TYR A 917 -8.48 -44.06 4.09
N ASN A 918 -7.34 -43.48 4.48
CA ASN A 918 -6.54 -42.66 3.56
C ASN A 918 -5.84 -43.55 2.52
N ARG A 919 -5.74 -43.04 1.28
CA ARG A 919 -5.09 -43.74 0.15
C ARG A 919 -4.02 -42.91 -0.52
N PHE A 920 -4.18 -41.60 -0.52
CA PHE A 920 -3.22 -40.66 -1.10
C PHE A 920 -3.30 -39.33 -0.35
N ALA A 921 -2.14 -38.68 -0.19
CA ALA A 921 -2.00 -37.31 0.26
C ALA A 921 -0.70 -36.73 -0.32
N TYR A 922 -0.74 -35.50 -0.82
CA TYR A 922 0.38 -34.84 -1.50
C TYR A 922 0.38 -33.34 -1.23
N ALA A 923 1.53 -32.82 -0.81
CA ALA A 923 1.74 -31.41 -0.48
C ALA A 923 3.15 -30.92 -0.91
N ASP A 924 3.81 -31.62 -1.84
CA ASP A 924 5.18 -31.27 -2.25
C ASP A 924 5.20 -30.15 -3.30
N ASP A 925 4.10 -29.96 -4.04
CA ASP A 925 3.93 -28.93 -5.06
C ASP A 925 2.44 -28.67 -5.31
N PHE A 926 2.09 -27.64 -6.07
CA PHE A 926 0.72 -27.40 -6.50
C PHE A 926 0.20 -28.54 -7.36
N SER A 927 -1.06 -28.88 -7.13
CA SER A 927 -1.75 -29.95 -7.85
C SER A 927 -3.25 -29.74 -7.91
N TYR A 928 -3.87 -30.31 -8.93
CA TYR A 928 -5.31 -30.31 -9.14
C TYR A 928 -5.80 -31.72 -9.43
N ALA A 929 -7.11 -31.94 -9.38
CA ALA A 929 -7.71 -33.22 -9.72
C ALA A 929 -8.42 -33.15 -11.08
N THR A 930 -8.50 -34.30 -11.75
CA THR A 930 -9.41 -34.52 -12.87
C THR A 930 -10.33 -35.68 -12.56
N VAL A 931 -11.58 -35.60 -13.02
CA VAL A 931 -12.57 -36.67 -12.89
C VAL A 931 -13.03 -37.06 -14.28
N SER A 932 -12.71 -38.28 -14.70
CA SER A 932 -13.12 -38.85 -16.00
C SER A 932 -14.24 -39.86 -15.82
N PHE A 933 -15.39 -39.60 -16.43
CA PHE A 933 -16.50 -40.54 -16.48
C PHE A 933 -16.30 -41.44 -17.70
N LEU A 934 -15.72 -42.62 -17.49
CA LEU A 934 -15.27 -43.51 -18.58
C LEU A 934 -16.44 -44.25 -19.22
N ASP A 935 -17.45 -44.58 -18.43
CA ASP A 935 -18.74 -45.14 -18.85
C ASP A 935 -19.72 -45.07 -17.66
N THR A 936 -20.87 -45.73 -17.76
CA THR A 936 -21.92 -45.71 -16.72
C THR A 936 -21.54 -46.47 -15.44
N GLN A 937 -20.39 -47.13 -15.37
CA GLN A 937 -19.96 -47.95 -14.22
C GLN A 937 -18.54 -47.67 -13.75
N ARG A 938 -17.67 -47.07 -14.58
CA ARG A 938 -16.30 -46.69 -14.22
C ARG A 938 -16.09 -45.18 -14.27
N MET A 939 -15.64 -44.63 -13.14
CA MET A 939 -15.20 -43.24 -13.00
C MET A 939 -13.75 -43.22 -12.51
N ARG A 940 -12.89 -42.44 -13.15
CA ARG A 940 -11.48 -42.28 -12.78
C ARG A 940 -11.27 -40.92 -12.11
N VAL A 941 -10.48 -40.90 -11.05
CA VAL A 941 -9.96 -39.67 -10.43
C VAL A 941 -8.44 -39.70 -10.51
N ASP A 942 -7.87 -38.66 -11.09
CA ASP A 942 -6.43 -38.47 -11.21
C ASP A 942 -6.01 -37.17 -10.51
N PHE A 943 -4.91 -37.20 -9.76
CA PHE A 943 -4.24 -36.00 -9.23
C PHE A 943 -3.02 -35.66 -10.09
N ILE A 944 -2.90 -34.41 -10.49
CA ILE A 944 -1.91 -33.94 -11.45
C ILE A 944 -1.12 -32.78 -10.84
N ARG A 945 0.21 -32.86 -10.90
CA ARG A 945 1.09 -31.74 -10.51
C ARG A 945 0.98 -30.60 -11.51
N SER A 946 0.80 -29.39 -11.01
CA SER A 946 0.56 -28.21 -11.83
C SER A 946 1.79 -27.78 -12.64
N ASP A 947 3.00 -27.93 -12.08
CA ASP A 947 4.25 -27.52 -12.74
C ASP A 947 4.47 -28.19 -14.09
N ASP A 948 4.48 -29.53 -14.11
CA ASP A 948 4.90 -30.34 -15.26
C ASP A 948 3.81 -31.29 -15.78
N GLY A 949 2.68 -31.45 -15.08
CA GLY A 949 1.59 -32.33 -15.45
C GLY A 949 1.82 -33.78 -15.06
N ALA A 950 2.77 -34.05 -14.15
CA ALA A 950 3.01 -35.40 -13.66
C ALA A 950 1.76 -35.97 -12.96
N LEU A 951 1.40 -37.20 -13.31
CA LEU A 951 0.37 -37.97 -12.60
C LEU A 951 0.91 -38.36 -11.22
N LEU A 952 0.29 -37.83 -10.17
CA LEU A 952 0.66 -38.07 -8.78
C LEU A 952 -0.06 -39.27 -8.19
N ASP A 953 -1.33 -39.44 -8.54
CA ASP A 953 -2.18 -40.54 -8.10
C ASP A 953 -3.32 -40.76 -9.10
N SER A 954 -3.80 -42.01 -9.18
CA SER A 954 -4.89 -42.41 -10.06
C SER A 954 -5.71 -43.51 -9.42
N SER A 955 -7.04 -43.42 -9.54
CA SER A 955 -7.96 -44.42 -9.02
C SER A 955 -9.19 -44.56 -9.89
N ILE A 956 -9.76 -45.77 -9.95
CA ILE A 956 -11.02 -46.04 -10.66
C ILE A 956 -12.04 -46.55 -9.65
N LEU A 957 -13.15 -45.85 -9.52
CA LEU A 957 -14.33 -46.29 -8.80
C LEU A 957 -15.23 -47.07 -9.76
N PHE A 958 -15.60 -48.28 -9.36
CA PHE A 958 -16.62 -49.09 -10.03
C PHE A 958 -17.94 -49.04 -9.25
N LYS A 959 -19.05 -48.79 -9.94
CA LYS A 959 -20.42 -48.80 -9.38
C LYS A 959 -21.37 -49.53 -10.33
N GLU A 960 -22.23 -50.40 -9.81
CA GLU A 960 -23.15 -51.18 -10.66
C GLU A 960 -24.35 -50.35 -11.16
N HIS A 961 -24.84 -49.43 -10.32
CA HIS A 961 -26.03 -48.58 -10.57
C HIS A 961 -27.28 -49.41 -10.93
N ASP A 962 -27.53 -50.47 -10.17
CA ASP A 962 -28.63 -51.42 -10.38
C ASP A 962 -30.00 -50.92 -9.89
N GLU A 963 -30.02 -49.99 -8.94
CA GLU A 963 -31.23 -49.33 -8.43
C GLU A 963 -31.53 -48.02 -9.18
N GLN A 964 -32.76 -47.86 -9.68
CA GLN A 964 -33.20 -46.62 -10.33
C GLN A 964 -33.17 -45.42 -9.38
N PHE A 965 -33.61 -45.62 -8.13
CA PHE A 965 -33.59 -44.63 -7.05
C PHE A 965 -32.98 -45.30 -5.81
N VAL A 966 -31.86 -44.77 -5.32
CA VAL A 966 -31.11 -45.35 -4.21
C VAL A 966 -31.59 -44.78 -2.87
N VAL A 967 -31.91 -45.65 -1.91
CA VAL A 967 -32.16 -45.30 -0.50
C VAL A 967 -31.60 -46.41 0.40
N GLN A 968 -30.49 -46.12 1.09
CA GLN A 968 -29.72 -47.10 1.88
C GLN A 968 -30.18 -47.32 3.32
#